data_AF-A0A2V8GAV1-F1
#
_entry.id   AF-A0A2V8GAV1-F1
#
_cell.length_a   1.000
_cell.length_b   1.000
_cell.length_c   1.000
_cell.angle_alpha   90.00
_cell.angle_beta   90.00
_cell.angle_gamma   90.00
#
_symmetry.space_group_name_H-M   'P 1'
#
loop_
_entity.id
_entity.type
_entity.pdbx_description
1 polymer ?
#
loop_
_entity_poly.entity_id
_entity_poly.type
_entity_poly.pdbx_seq_one_letter_code
_entity_poly.pdbx_strand_id
1 'polypeptide(L)'
;MQPDPRQDVLLRHEVFVERLVHVPQDRDPRHRVYSTGGWGLVTGGWWWLVAPPIPSHRPPATSHVFKILDRYLVREILLPFFLGLAVLTFVLEIPVILREAESLIAKGVPWGIVARVLFLLLPSTLSITIPMALLLGILIGLGRLSADREFVALQACGVSLFRLLRPIALLAALATAATAYETIVALPNNNQTFRTIIFGVVADKLEKNVKPRVFFDDFPNRVIYVRDLPATGGWHDVFLADATSGDKTTVYFAKQGRIIVDRANKKVTLQLLNGKGHTTWLSKPDEYETTDFDMIEMRLDPEAVFPPPPTKGAPEMTIAELKVRAAEVRAQGFTPYVERFMIQLKFSLAFACPVLALIGLALGVSNRKDGKLASFVLGFGVIFVYYVLLYFSRALGYGGWMSPAVAPWIPNIVLGAGGIALAVWRAQSADQPIRISIPMFWQRRVAGAPAAPGSAARPARQQIVLVVRVPHLRIPRPSLLDLYVSRQYLRVFLFGIVGLLGIFYISTFMEHAEKLFRGAATTGLMLRFLYFSTPQFVYFVIPMSALLATLVTIGLMTKNSELIVMKACGVSLYRTAVPLLLFAAVWSAVLFGLQQEVLPHTNREARRLEYIIRGFPTQSFGVLNRHWIVATDGGLYHYGSFDPQTNRFTQLSAYRVDPSAWRLDSLTYVKEVTLSRGQQADLVWRGRQGWTRDFVLTRRGATEDISVKYVPFAERDLPLEPPSYFKTENLEPEWMTYGQLKRYVTQLRASGFNAVPDMVALQRKVSFPLVTLVMTLLAVPFAVTTGRRGALYGIGVGIVLAIVYWTTLSVFAAMGAGGLVAPTLAAWAPNILFSAAAAYMVLTVRT
;
A
#
# COMPACT_ATOMS: atom_id res chain seq x y z
N MET A 1 2.06 -20.22 77.09
CA MET A 1 3.28 -20.75 76.47
C MET A 1 4.06 -19.59 75.89
N GLN A 2 5.05 -19.10 76.65
CA GLN A 2 6.17 -18.28 76.18
C GLN A 2 7.34 -19.24 75.82
N PRO A 3 8.49 -18.79 75.25
CA PRO A 3 8.73 -17.66 74.36
C PRO A 3 9.80 -17.93 73.26
N ASP A 4 9.93 -16.93 72.38
CA ASP A 4 11.04 -16.56 71.48
C ASP A 4 12.43 -16.50 72.16
N PRO A 5 13.54 -16.63 71.40
CA PRO A 5 14.49 -15.50 71.25
C PRO A 5 15.21 -15.46 69.88
N ARG A 6 15.61 -14.34 69.26
CA ARG A 6 15.67 -12.90 69.57
C ARG A 6 15.97 -12.20 68.21
N GLN A 7 15.21 -11.20 67.76
CA GLN A 7 15.22 -9.76 68.13
C GLN A 7 16.48 -9.00 67.67
N ASP A 8 16.46 -7.75 67.20
CA ASP A 8 15.42 -6.75 66.90
C ASP A 8 16.14 -5.46 66.39
N VAL A 9 15.34 -4.39 66.13
CA VAL A 9 15.66 -2.93 66.39
C VAL A 9 16.22 -2.17 65.16
N LEU A 10 15.74 -1.04 64.60
CA LEU A 10 14.73 0.05 64.82
C LEU A 10 14.50 0.71 63.43
N LEU A 11 13.35 1.20 62.94
CA LEU A 11 12.44 2.32 63.30
C LEU A 11 13.00 3.76 63.32
N ARG A 12 12.44 4.59 62.41
CA ARG A 12 12.05 6.04 62.47
C ARG A 12 12.84 7.13 61.69
N HIS A 13 12.04 7.93 60.94
CA HIS A 13 11.99 9.41 60.82
C HIS A 13 13.21 10.14 60.19
N GLU A 14 13.13 10.80 59.03
CA GLU A 14 12.49 12.10 58.66
C GLU A 14 13.55 13.22 58.40
N VAL A 15 13.53 13.76 57.16
CA VAL A 15 13.79 15.15 56.68
C VAL A 15 15.20 15.81 56.52
N PHE A 16 15.24 16.68 55.47
CA PHE A 16 16.06 17.89 55.16
C PHE A 16 17.52 17.67 54.70
N VAL A 17 18.18 18.46 53.82
CA VAL A 17 17.91 19.43 52.74
C VAL A 17 19.26 19.74 52.03
N GLU A 18 19.19 20.35 50.85
CA GLU A 18 20.25 20.96 50.01
C GLU A 18 21.57 21.45 50.64
N ARG A 19 22.67 21.32 49.86
CA ARG A 19 23.78 22.30 49.73
C ARG A 19 24.53 22.02 48.42
N LEU A 20 24.44 22.89 47.41
CA LEU A 20 25.28 24.06 47.12
C LEU A 20 26.79 23.76 47.00
N VAL A 21 27.27 23.90 45.76
CA VAL A 21 28.65 23.80 45.30
C VAL A 21 29.40 25.09 45.63
N HIS A 22 30.55 24.97 46.30
CA HIS A 22 31.44 26.08 46.64
C HIS A 22 32.71 26.02 45.76
N VAL A 23 33.03 27.15 45.15
CA VAL A 23 34.27 27.45 44.40
C VAL A 23 35.38 27.82 45.39
N PRO A 24 36.64 27.38 45.21
CA PRO A 24 37.77 28.01 45.87
C PRO A 24 38.52 28.95 44.90
N GLN A 25 38.65 30.21 45.32
CA GLN A 25 39.79 31.06 45.00
C GLN A 25 40.66 31.13 46.26
N ASP A 26 41.96 30.92 46.13
CA ASP A 26 42.90 31.71 46.94
C ASP A 26 44.27 31.83 46.24
N ARG A 27 44.84 33.02 46.42
CA ARG A 27 46.14 33.49 45.90
C ARG A 27 47.21 33.40 46.99
N ASP A 28 48.45 33.49 46.52
CA ASP A 28 49.61 34.18 47.14
C ASP A 28 50.76 33.29 47.72
N PRO A 29 51.98 33.81 47.98
CA PRO A 29 53.07 33.84 46.98
C PRO A 29 54.49 33.52 47.50
N ARG A 30 55.49 33.59 46.59
CA ARG A 30 56.95 33.81 46.76
C ARG A 30 57.86 32.75 47.43
N HIS A 31 58.98 32.51 46.71
CA HIS A 31 60.40 32.53 47.12
C HIS A 31 61.29 31.27 46.93
N ARG A 32 62.37 31.52 46.14
CA ARG A 32 63.79 31.08 46.22
C ARG A 32 64.13 29.59 45.96
N VAL A 33 64.82 29.26 44.85
CA VAL A 33 66.28 29.39 44.52
C VAL A 33 67.16 28.40 45.28
N TYR A 34 67.81 27.44 44.58
CA TYR A 34 69.28 27.33 44.43
C TYR A 34 69.77 26.09 43.63
N SER A 35 70.80 26.34 42.80
CA SER A 35 71.97 25.48 42.48
C SER A 35 71.74 24.26 41.54
N THR A 36 72.64 23.86 40.63
CA THR A 36 74.13 23.84 40.62
C THR A 36 74.71 23.65 39.20
N GLY A 37 75.92 24.19 38.96
CA GLY A 37 77.00 23.68 38.07
C GLY A 37 76.92 24.08 36.60
N GLY A 38 77.87 24.81 35.96
CA GLY A 38 79.34 24.86 36.09
C GLY A 38 79.94 24.08 34.90
N TRP A 39 80.44 24.70 33.82
CA TRP A 39 81.84 25.06 33.45
C TRP A 39 81.86 24.99 31.90
N GLY A 40 82.59 25.73 31.06
CA GLY A 40 83.69 26.68 31.18
C GLY A 40 83.93 27.36 29.80
N LEU A 41 84.83 28.34 29.79
CA LEU A 41 85.16 29.30 28.73
C LEU A 41 85.72 28.68 27.42
N VAL A 42 85.64 29.45 26.31
CA VAL A 42 86.80 29.92 25.49
C VAL A 42 86.31 30.77 24.29
N THR A 43 86.83 32.03 24.23
CA THR A 43 87.15 32.94 23.09
C THR A 43 86.23 32.95 21.85
N GLY A 44 85.66 34.07 21.37
CA GLY A 44 86.33 35.30 20.92
C GLY A 44 86.26 35.39 19.37
N GLY A 45 85.64 36.45 18.81
CA GLY A 45 85.80 36.80 17.39
C GLY A 45 84.54 36.87 16.51
N TRP A 46 83.97 38.08 16.38
CA TRP A 46 83.50 38.82 15.18
C TRP A 46 82.94 38.07 13.93
N TRP A 47 81.97 38.75 13.28
CA TRP A 47 81.45 38.64 11.89
C TRP A 47 79.98 38.19 11.68
N TRP A 48 79.14 39.19 11.39
CA TRP A 48 77.96 39.30 10.50
C TRP A 48 77.05 38.11 10.11
N LEU A 49 75.74 38.39 10.17
CA LEU A 49 74.62 37.92 9.31
C LEU A 49 74.32 36.41 9.22
N VAL A 50 73.46 35.88 10.10
CA VAL A 50 72.48 34.82 9.74
C VAL A 50 71.22 34.96 10.60
N ALA A 51 70.06 35.13 9.95
CA ALA A 51 68.74 35.06 10.58
C ALA A 51 68.46 33.63 11.13
N PRO A 52 67.76 33.46 12.27
CA PRO A 52 67.42 32.13 12.76
C PRO A 52 66.52 31.41 11.74
N PRO A 53 66.66 30.09 11.55
CA PRO A 53 65.85 29.35 10.60
C PRO A 53 64.39 29.41 11.03
N ILE A 54 63.54 29.77 10.07
CA ILE A 54 62.09 29.68 10.11
C ILE A 54 61.71 28.32 10.73
N PRO A 55 60.85 28.25 11.77
CA PRO A 55 60.31 26.97 12.20
C PRO A 55 59.56 26.39 10.99
N SER A 56 60.10 25.32 10.44
CA SER A 56 59.46 24.58 9.37
C SER A 56 58.04 24.26 9.80
N HIS A 57 57.07 24.74 9.00
CA HIS A 57 55.69 24.33 9.12
C HIS A 57 55.67 22.80 9.15
N ARG A 58 55.43 22.23 10.34
CA ARG A 58 54.95 20.85 10.41
C ARG A 58 53.72 20.80 9.50
N PRO A 59 53.67 19.90 8.50
CA PRO A 59 52.44 19.73 7.74
C PRO A 59 51.31 19.46 8.75
N PRO A 60 50.13 20.07 8.59
CA PRO A 60 49.01 19.79 9.48
C PRO A 60 48.78 18.29 9.42
N ALA A 61 48.85 17.64 10.58
CA ALA A 61 48.60 16.21 10.74
C ALA A 61 47.35 15.85 9.93
N THR A 62 47.57 15.11 8.85
CA THR A 62 46.51 14.65 7.96
C THR A 62 45.73 13.55 8.67
N SER A 63 44.40 13.68 8.56
CA SER A 63 43.42 12.60 8.66
C SER A 63 43.03 12.05 10.04
N HIS A 64 42.36 12.87 10.85
CA HIS A 64 41.10 12.37 11.43
C HIS A 64 39.98 12.66 10.43
N VAL A 65 39.53 11.62 9.73
CA VAL A 65 38.61 11.69 8.57
C VAL A 65 37.24 12.27 8.91
N PHE A 66 36.88 12.40 10.20
CA PHE A 66 35.67 13.11 10.62
C PHE A 66 35.99 14.16 11.69
N LYS A 67 35.82 15.42 11.35
CA LYS A 67 35.75 16.49 12.37
C LYS A 67 34.46 16.32 13.17
N ILE A 68 34.42 16.86 14.39
CA ILE A 68 33.26 16.79 15.30
C ILE A 68 31.97 17.25 14.59
N LEU A 69 32.07 18.31 13.78
CA LEU A 69 30.96 18.85 12.98
C LEU A 69 30.45 17.86 11.92
N ASP A 70 31.35 17.15 11.24
CA ASP A 70 31.00 16.19 10.19
C ASP A 70 30.21 15.02 10.81
N ARG A 71 30.68 14.49 11.95
CA ARG A 71 29.98 13.44 12.70
C ARG A 71 28.63 13.90 13.24
N TYR A 72 28.56 15.15 13.71
CA TYR A 72 27.33 15.75 14.21
C TYR A 72 26.28 15.87 13.10
N LEU A 73 26.67 16.42 11.93
CA LEU A 73 25.76 16.57 10.79
C LEU A 73 25.26 15.22 10.28
N VAL A 74 26.16 14.23 10.17
CA VAL A 74 25.79 12.87 9.76
C VAL A 74 24.78 12.26 10.72
N ARG A 75 25.00 12.36 12.03
CA ARG A 75 24.07 11.85 13.05
C ARG A 75 22.69 12.52 12.95
N GLU A 76 22.67 13.81 12.66
CA GLU A 76 21.44 14.59 12.54
C GLU A 76 20.63 14.22 11.29
N ILE A 77 21.29 13.85 10.19
CA ILE A 77 20.64 13.47 8.92
C ILE A 77 20.23 12.00 8.91
N LEU A 78 21.02 11.11 9.51
CA LEU A 78 20.80 9.66 9.45
C LEU A 78 19.47 9.22 10.06
N LEU A 79 19.07 9.77 11.20
CA LEU A 79 17.82 9.38 11.85
C LEU A 79 16.59 9.77 10.99
N PRO A 80 16.44 11.03 10.53
CA PRO A 80 15.41 11.41 9.58
C PRO A 80 15.46 10.63 8.25
N PHE A 81 16.65 10.29 7.76
CA PHE A 81 16.82 9.47 6.55
C PHE A 81 16.19 8.08 6.69
N PHE A 82 16.60 7.29 7.70
CA PHE A 82 16.06 5.94 7.88
C PHE A 82 14.57 5.94 8.24
N LEU A 83 14.12 6.96 8.98
CA LEU A 83 12.72 7.16 9.28
C LEU A 83 11.92 7.46 8.00
N GLY A 84 12.40 8.38 7.17
CA GLY A 84 11.79 8.68 5.88
C GLY A 84 11.77 7.46 4.94
N LEU A 85 12.86 6.68 4.92
CA LEU A 85 12.96 5.46 4.14
C LEU A 85 11.90 4.44 4.57
N ALA A 86 11.77 4.19 5.88
CA ALA A 86 10.77 3.29 6.41
C ALA A 86 9.33 3.73 6.06
N VAL A 87 9.02 5.04 6.19
CA VAL A 87 7.69 5.58 5.82
C VAL A 87 7.40 5.39 4.36
N LEU A 88 8.30 5.87 3.50
CA LEU A 88 8.07 5.89 2.08
C LEU A 88 7.93 4.47 1.54
N THR A 89 8.82 3.56 1.94
CA THR A 89 8.74 2.14 1.53
C THR A 89 7.44 1.53 2.03
N PHE A 90 7.09 1.72 3.30
CA PHE A 90 5.88 1.14 3.85
C PHE A 90 4.61 1.68 3.21
N VAL A 91 4.45 3.00 3.10
CA VAL A 91 3.26 3.63 2.51
C VAL A 91 3.04 3.18 1.07
N LEU A 92 4.12 3.01 0.29
CA LEU A 92 4.04 2.54 -1.10
C LEU A 92 3.76 1.03 -1.20
N GLU A 93 4.26 0.23 -0.28
CA GLU A 93 4.11 -1.24 -0.31
C GLU A 93 2.80 -1.73 0.31
N ILE A 94 2.16 -1.00 1.23
CA ILE A 94 0.91 -1.46 1.91
C ILE A 94 -0.14 -2.00 0.93
N PRO A 95 -0.51 -1.28 -0.15
CA PRO A 95 -1.56 -1.78 -1.06
C PRO A 95 -1.14 -3.07 -1.77
N VAL A 96 0.14 -3.18 -2.15
CA VAL A 96 0.71 -4.35 -2.83
C VAL A 96 0.75 -5.53 -1.87
N ILE A 97 1.27 -5.33 -0.66
CA ILE A 97 1.36 -6.35 0.38
C ILE A 97 -0.02 -6.91 0.72
N LEU A 98 -1.01 -6.04 0.93
CA LEU A 98 -2.38 -6.47 1.25
C LEU A 98 -2.97 -7.34 0.13
N ARG A 99 -2.91 -6.84 -1.11
CA ARG A 99 -3.51 -7.52 -2.26
C ARG A 99 -2.84 -8.86 -2.56
N GLU A 100 -1.51 -8.88 -2.59
CA GLU A 100 -0.76 -10.10 -2.91
C GLU A 100 -0.82 -11.13 -1.78
N ALA A 101 -0.77 -10.71 -0.51
CA ALA A 101 -0.92 -11.62 0.62
C ALA A 101 -2.30 -12.30 0.62
N GLU A 102 -3.37 -11.53 0.44
CA GLU A 102 -4.74 -12.05 0.37
C GLU A 102 -4.91 -13.01 -0.81
N SER A 103 -4.41 -12.65 -2.00
CA SER A 103 -4.44 -13.49 -3.20
C SER A 103 -3.70 -14.82 -3.01
N LEU A 104 -2.48 -14.78 -2.50
CA LEU A 104 -1.68 -15.98 -2.27
C LEU A 104 -2.30 -16.87 -1.19
N ILE A 105 -2.79 -16.30 -0.09
CA ILE A 105 -3.38 -17.10 0.99
C ILE A 105 -4.76 -17.64 0.60
N ALA A 106 -5.54 -16.92 -0.21
CA ALA A 106 -6.78 -17.43 -0.79
C ALA A 106 -6.53 -18.64 -1.71
N LYS A 107 -5.38 -18.66 -2.39
CA LYS A 107 -4.84 -19.82 -3.15
C LYS A 107 -4.15 -20.86 -2.24
N GLY A 108 -4.30 -20.73 -0.92
CA GLY A 108 -3.82 -21.64 0.13
C GLY A 108 -2.32 -21.57 0.45
N VAL A 109 -1.59 -20.51 0.07
CA VAL A 109 -0.09 -20.50 0.10
C VAL A 109 0.41 -20.56 1.53
N PRO A 110 1.34 -21.51 1.86
CA PRO A 110 1.92 -21.58 3.18
C PRO A 110 2.49 -20.22 3.60
N TRP A 111 2.17 -19.79 4.82
CA TRP A 111 2.53 -18.46 5.33
C TRP A 111 4.02 -18.14 5.17
N GLY A 112 4.92 -19.10 5.40
CA GLY A 112 6.36 -18.91 5.22
C GLY A 112 6.76 -18.53 3.78
N ILE A 113 6.06 -19.07 2.79
CA ILE A 113 6.26 -18.73 1.38
C ILE A 113 5.69 -17.34 1.10
N VAL A 114 4.50 -17.02 1.63
CA VAL A 114 3.89 -15.69 1.48
C VAL A 114 4.81 -14.62 2.07
N ALA A 115 5.31 -14.80 3.29
CA ALA A 115 6.24 -13.86 3.91
C ALA A 115 7.52 -13.67 3.08
N ARG A 116 8.08 -14.75 2.52
CA ARG A 116 9.24 -14.68 1.63
C ARG A 116 8.91 -13.91 0.35
N VAL A 117 7.75 -14.16 -0.27
CA VAL A 117 7.28 -13.45 -1.46
C VAL A 117 7.12 -11.96 -1.19
N LEU A 118 6.47 -11.58 -0.10
CA LEU A 118 6.29 -10.18 0.30
C LEU A 118 7.64 -9.49 0.54
N PHE A 119 8.59 -10.18 1.18
CA PHE A 119 9.94 -9.65 1.38
C PHE A 119 10.69 -9.43 0.05
N LEU A 120 10.47 -10.30 -0.95
CA LEU A 120 11.07 -10.16 -2.28
C LEU A 120 10.52 -8.96 -3.08
N LEU A 121 9.40 -8.36 -2.67
CA LEU A 121 8.81 -7.19 -3.32
C LEU A 121 9.44 -5.86 -2.84
N LEU A 122 9.89 -5.78 -1.58
CA LEU A 122 10.49 -4.58 -0.97
C LEU A 122 11.66 -3.93 -1.76
N PRO A 123 12.59 -4.68 -2.37
CA PRO A 123 13.71 -4.13 -3.16
C PRO A 123 13.26 -3.20 -4.30
N SER A 124 12.09 -3.50 -4.89
CA SER A 124 11.55 -2.72 -6.00
C SER A 124 11.18 -1.29 -5.59
N THR A 125 10.61 -1.13 -4.39
CA THR A 125 10.29 0.19 -3.85
C THR A 125 11.52 0.87 -3.25
N LEU A 126 12.45 0.12 -2.63
CA LEU A 126 13.71 0.68 -2.11
C LEU A 126 14.52 1.43 -3.17
N SER A 127 14.50 0.95 -4.41
CA SER A 127 15.15 1.60 -5.56
C SER A 127 14.69 3.05 -5.80
N ILE A 128 13.48 3.40 -5.34
CA ILE A 128 12.83 4.71 -5.51
C ILE A 128 12.86 5.48 -4.18
N THR A 129 12.67 4.79 -3.05
CA THR A 129 12.56 5.43 -1.74
C THR A 129 13.89 5.84 -1.12
N ILE A 130 15.02 5.21 -1.47
CA ILE A 130 16.36 5.62 -0.97
C ILE A 130 16.71 7.06 -1.37
N PRO A 131 16.67 7.47 -2.66
CA PRO A 131 16.92 8.85 -3.05
C PRO A 131 15.95 9.85 -2.41
N MET A 132 14.67 9.50 -2.33
CA MET A 132 13.61 10.33 -1.72
C MET A 132 13.87 10.53 -0.21
N ALA A 133 14.20 9.45 0.49
CA ALA A 133 14.51 9.46 1.91
C ALA A 133 15.77 10.28 2.21
N LEU A 134 16.79 10.22 1.35
CA LEU A 134 18.01 11.02 1.48
C LEU A 134 17.70 12.51 1.44
N LEU A 135 16.90 12.93 0.45
CA LEU A 135 16.46 14.33 0.36
C LEU A 135 15.70 14.76 1.61
N LEU A 136 14.69 13.99 2.04
CA LEU A 136 13.92 14.30 3.24
C LEU A 136 14.83 14.33 4.48
N GLY A 137 15.75 13.40 4.58
CA GLY A 137 16.70 13.33 5.69
C GLY A 137 17.56 14.59 5.80
N ILE A 138 18.09 15.06 4.67
CA ILE A 138 18.89 16.29 4.59
C ILE A 138 18.03 17.52 4.89
N LEU A 139 16.84 17.64 4.29
CA LEU A 139 15.93 18.77 4.50
C LEU A 139 15.46 18.89 5.95
N ILE A 140 15.20 17.76 6.62
CA ILE A 140 14.78 17.72 8.03
C ILE A 140 15.97 17.99 8.95
N GLY A 141 17.11 17.33 8.72
CA GLY A 141 18.31 17.52 9.54
C GLY A 141 18.81 18.96 9.49
N LEU A 142 19.00 19.52 8.28
CA LEU A 142 19.40 20.91 8.10
C LEU A 142 18.30 21.90 8.52
N GLY A 143 17.02 21.55 8.28
CA GLY A 143 15.89 22.36 8.72
C GLY A 143 15.85 22.51 10.24
N ARG A 144 16.17 21.46 11.00
CA ARG A 144 16.31 21.55 12.47
C ARG A 144 17.46 22.48 12.85
N LEU A 145 18.64 22.29 12.25
CA LEU A 145 19.81 23.13 12.53
C LEU A 145 19.57 24.61 12.19
N SER A 146 18.77 24.89 11.16
CA SER A 146 18.35 26.25 10.79
C SER A 146 17.36 26.83 11.80
N ALA A 147 16.37 26.04 12.24
CA ALA A 147 15.37 26.44 13.23
C ALA A 147 15.98 26.72 14.61
N ASP A 148 16.92 25.88 15.06
CA ASP A 148 17.64 26.03 16.33
C ASP A 148 18.80 27.05 16.22
N ARG A 149 18.90 27.78 15.09
CA ARG A 149 19.94 28.79 14.76
C ARG A 149 21.39 28.28 14.80
N GLU A 150 21.61 26.98 14.91
CA GLU A 150 22.94 26.36 14.87
C GLU A 150 23.63 26.61 13.52
N PHE A 151 22.87 26.59 12.42
CA PHE A 151 23.40 26.90 11.10
C PHE A 151 23.95 28.34 11.02
N VAL A 152 23.26 29.30 11.64
CA VAL A 152 23.70 30.70 11.68
C VAL A 152 24.96 30.84 12.53
N ALA A 153 25.05 30.12 13.66
CA ALA A 153 26.25 30.08 14.48
C ALA A 153 27.46 29.51 13.71
N LEU A 154 27.25 28.43 12.94
CA LEU A 154 28.31 27.86 12.09
C LEU A 154 28.82 28.88 11.05
N GLN A 155 27.93 29.63 10.42
CA GLN A 155 28.31 30.69 9.48
C GLN A 155 29.08 31.82 10.16
N ALA A 156 28.67 32.23 11.38
CA ALA A 156 29.38 33.23 12.17
C ALA A 156 30.79 32.78 12.55
N CYS A 157 31.02 31.47 12.72
CA CYS A 157 32.36 30.88 12.91
C CYS A 157 33.15 30.69 11.61
N GLY A 158 32.70 31.23 10.48
CA GLY A 158 33.38 31.14 9.19
C GLY A 158 33.21 29.80 8.48
N VAL A 159 32.28 28.94 8.90
CA VAL A 159 32.01 27.67 8.21
C VAL A 159 31.19 27.94 6.95
N SER A 160 31.80 27.69 5.78
CA SER A 160 31.13 27.86 4.49
C SER A 160 30.07 26.77 4.23
N LEU A 161 29.06 27.09 3.41
CA LEU A 161 28.05 26.12 2.96
C LEU A 161 28.70 24.90 2.27
N PHE A 162 29.75 25.14 1.49
CA PHE A 162 30.51 24.09 0.78
C PHE A 162 31.26 23.15 1.73
N ARG A 163 31.56 23.56 2.97
CA ARG A 163 32.15 22.65 3.97
C ARG A 163 31.14 21.57 4.39
N LEU A 164 29.86 21.94 4.51
CA LEU A 164 28.77 21.01 4.86
C LEU A 164 28.47 20.03 3.72
N LEU A 165 28.82 20.37 2.48
CA LEU A 165 28.68 19.47 1.34
C LEU A 165 29.51 18.19 1.51
N ARG A 166 30.66 18.22 2.20
CA ARG A 166 31.53 17.03 2.36
C ARG A 166 30.87 15.87 3.11
N PRO A 167 30.37 16.04 4.35
CA PRO A 167 29.65 14.97 5.05
C PRO A 167 28.34 14.56 4.33
N ILE A 168 27.65 15.50 3.68
CA ILE A 168 26.44 15.20 2.89
C ILE A 168 26.77 14.39 1.64
N ALA A 169 27.87 14.71 0.94
CA ALA A 169 28.33 13.99 -0.24
C ALA A 169 28.74 12.56 0.10
N LEU A 170 29.32 12.33 1.28
CA LEU A 170 29.57 10.97 1.77
C LEU A 170 28.26 10.19 1.93
N LEU A 171 27.25 10.77 2.60
CA LEU A 171 25.93 10.13 2.73
C LEU A 171 25.29 9.86 1.37
N ALA A 172 25.41 10.82 0.44
CA ALA A 172 24.91 10.66 -0.92
C ALA A 172 25.66 9.57 -1.70
N ALA A 173 26.98 9.43 -1.52
CA ALA A 173 27.76 8.36 -2.13
C ALA A 173 27.35 6.98 -1.59
N LEU A 174 27.14 6.86 -0.27
CA LEU A 174 26.62 5.63 0.34
C LEU A 174 25.22 5.28 -0.16
N ALA A 175 24.32 6.27 -0.23
CA ALA A 175 22.97 6.08 -0.79
C ALA A 175 22.99 5.75 -2.29
N THR A 176 23.94 6.31 -3.05
CA THR A 176 24.18 5.98 -4.47
C THR A 176 24.60 4.52 -4.60
N ALA A 177 25.55 4.06 -3.78
CA ALA A 177 26.01 2.69 -3.78
C ALA A 177 24.89 1.71 -3.41
N ALA A 178 24.09 2.04 -2.40
CA ALA A 178 22.92 1.25 -2.01
C ALA A 178 21.88 1.19 -3.15
N THR A 179 21.53 2.33 -3.75
CA THR A 179 20.57 2.39 -4.86
C THR A 179 21.08 1.65 -6.11
N ALA A 180 22.38 1.73 -6.40
CA ALA A 180 23.01 0.98 -7.49
C ALA A 180 22.96 -0.53 -7.23
N TYR A 181 23.26 -0.97 -6.00
CA TYR A 181 23.14 -2.37 -5.61
C TYR A 181 21.70 -2.87 -5.77
N GLU A 182 20.72 -2.10 -5.28
CA GLU A 182 19.29 -2.42 -5.40
C GLU A 182 18.87 -2.57 -6.87
N THR A 183 19.19 -1.59 -7.73
CA THR A 183 18.74 -1.56 -9.12
C THR A 183 19.48 -2.51 -10.07
N ILE A 184 20.75 -2.79 -9.81
CA ILE A 184 21.62 -3.62 -10.67
C ILE A 184 21.60 -5.09 -10.24
N VAL A 185 21.58 -5.38 -8.93
CA VAL A 185 21.76 -6.73 -8.38
C VAL A 185 20.50 -7.23 -7.70
N ALA A 186 19.97 -6.52 -6.70
CA ALA A 186 18.89 -7.04 -5.88
C ALA A 186 17.57 -7.18 -6.67
N LEU A 187 17.17 -6.15 -7.41
CA LEU A 187 15.90 -6.12 -8.14
C LEU A 187 15.79 -7.25 -9.18
N PRO A 188 16.76 -7.48 -10.09
CA PRO A 188 16.67 -8.62 -11.01
C PRO A 188 16.64 -9.98 -10.30
N ASN A 189 17.46 -10.17 -9.27
CA ASN A 189 17.55 -11.43 -8.53
C ASN A 189 16.26 -11.75 -7.77
N ASN A 190 15.69 -10.74 -7.12
CA ASN A 190 14.50 -10.91 -6.29
C ASN A 190 13.25 -11.11 -7.15
N ASN A 191 13.13 -10.42 -8.29
CA ASN A 191 12.03 -10.66 -9.23
C ASN A 191 12.12 -12.06 -9.87
N GLN A 192 13.34 -12.55 -10.14
CA GLN A 192 13.53 -13.94 -10.59
C GLN A 192 13.13 -14.96 -9.52
N THR A 193 13.58 -14.75 -8.28
CA THR A 193 13.23 -15.63 -7.16
C THR A 193 11.73 -15.63 -6.89
N PHE A 194 11.09 -14.45 -6.93
CA PHE A 194 9.64 -14.30 -6.84
C PHE A 194 8.93 -15.17 -7.87
N ARG A 195 9.36 -15.12 -9.14
CA ARG A 195 8.79 -15.92 -10.23
C ARG A 195 8.97 -17.43 -10.00
N THR A 196 10.16 -17.88 -9.59
CA THR A 196 10.41 -19.30 -9.29
C THR A 196 9.52 -19.81 -8.15
N ILE A 197 9.32 -18.98 -7.12
CA ILE A 197 8.45 -19.33 -5.99
C ILE A 197 6.99 -19.42 -6.45
N ILE A 198 6.48 -18.40 -7.15
CA ILE A 198 5.10 -18.41 -7.66
C ILE A 198 4.88 -19.63 -8.56
N PHE A 199 5.84 -19.95 -9.43
CA PHE A 199 5.79 -21.12 -10.30
C PHE A 199 5.72 -22.44 -9.51
N GLY A 200 6.59 -22.62 -8.51
CA GLY A 200 6.57 -23.81 -7.65
C GLY A 200 5.28 -23.95 -6.83
N VAL A 201 4.72 -22.82 -6.39
CA VAL A 201 3.50 -22.75 -5.59
C VAL A 201 2.24 -23.13 -6.40
N VAL A 202 2.15 -22.70 -7.66
CA VAL A 202 1.02 -23.06 -8.55
C VAL A 202 1.03 -24.58 -8.83
N ALA A 203 2.21 -25.18 -9.01
CA ALA A 203 2.38 -26.62 -9.24
C ALA A 203 2.06 -27.52 -8.04
N ASP A 204 2.34 -27.06 -6.82
CA ASP A 204 2.12 -27.84 -5.59
C ASP A 204 0.63 -28.01 -5.21
N LYS A 205 -0.32 -27.41 -5.94
CA LYS A 205 -1.63 -27.07 -5.38
C LYS A 205 -2.88 -27.31 -6.21
N LEU A 206 -2.73 -27.74 -7.46
CA LEU A 206 -3.86 -27.99 -8.34
C LEU A 206 -4.84 -29.03 -7.76
N GLU A 207 -4.33 -29.98 -6.96
CA GLU A 207 -5.15 -30.99 -6.28
C GLU A 207 -5.96 -30.42 -5.08
N LYS A 208 -5.44 -29.42 -4.37
CA LYS A 208 -6.02 -28.88 -3.11
C LYS A 208 -6.84 -27.61 -3.27
N ASN A 209 -6.76 -26.93 -4.42
CA ASN A 209 -7.49 -25.68 -4.68
C ASN A 209 -8.90 -25.91 -5.22
N VAL A 210 -9.22 -27.11 -5.70
CA VAL A 210 -10.60 -27.46 -6.08
C VAL A 210 -11.42 -27.57 -4.81
N LYS A 211 -12.31 -26.59 -4.61
CA LYS A 211 -13.20 -26.52 -3.44
C LYS A 211 -14.47 -27.33 -3.71
N PRO A 212 -15.02 -28.01 -2.69
CA PRO A 212 -16.26 -28.75 -2.89
C PRO A 212 -17.39 -27.77 -3.19
N ARG A 213 -18.23 -28.14 -4.15
CA ARG A 213 -19.42 -27.44 -4.64
C ARG A 213 -19.15 -26.09 -5.31
N VAL A 214 -17.93 -25.89 -5.79
CA VAL A 214 -17.51 -24.67 -6.50
C VAL A 214 -16.98 -25.06 -7.88
N PHE A 215 -17.39 -24.32 -8.92
CA PHE A 215 -16.78 -24.46 -10.24
C PHE A 215 -15.35 -23.93 -10.23
N PHE A 216 -14.44 -24.73 -10.77
CA PHE A 216 -13.04 -24.44 -10.97
C PHE A 216 -12.78 -24.26 -12.47
N ASP A 217 -12.49 -23.02 -12.87
CA ASP A 217 -12.36 -22.55 -14.25
C ASP A 217 -10.96 -22.02 -14.59
N ASP A 218 -9.95 -22.32 -13.75
CA ASP A 218 -8.56 -21.93 -14.00
C ASP A 218 -7.94 -22.66 -15.24
N PHE A 219 -8.61 -23.70 -15.76
CA PHE A 219 -8.17 -24.40 -16.97
C PHE A 219 -8.85 -23.80 -18.22
N PRO A 220 -8.09 -23.39 -19.25
CA PRO A 220 -8.65 -22.92 -20.51
C PRO A 220 -9.61 -23.93 -21.12
N ASN A 221 -10.81 -23.45 -21.48
CA ASN A 221 -11.88 -24.23 -22.11
C ASN A 221 -12.35 -25.47 -21.33
N ARG A 222 -11.99 -25.59 -20.04
CA ARG A 222 -12.38 -26.70 -19.18
C ARG A 222 -12.88 -26.19 -17.84
N VAL A 223 -13.99 -26.76 -17.37
CA VAL A 223 -14.58 -26.39 -16.08
C VAL A 223 -14.81 -27.63 -15.26
N ILE A 224 -14.31 -27.64 -14.03
CA ILE A 224 -14.43 -28.75 -13.09
C ILE A 224 -15.37 -28.36 -11.95
N TYR A 225 -16.27 -29.25 -11.56
CA TYR A 225 -17.06 -29.12 -10.35
C TYR A 225 -16.97 -30.43 -9.57
N VAL A 226 -16.69 -30.34 -8.27
CA VAL A 226 -16.55 -31.50 -7.39
C VAL A 226 -17.52 -31.35 -6.25
N ARG A 227 -18.32 -32.37 -5.93
CA ARG A 227 -19.30 -32.25 -4.84
C ARG A 227 -18.68 -32.41 -3.46
N ASP A 228 -17.73 -33.34 -3.32
CA ASP A 228 -17.12 -33.69 -2.05
C ASP A 228 -15.62 -34.00 -2.20
N LEU A 229 -14.85 -33.66 -1.17
CA LEU A 229 -13.42 -33.96 -1.07
C LEU A 229 -13.18 -34.83 0.17
N PRO A 230 -13.05 -36.16 0.00
CA PRO A 230 -12.77 -37.05 1.12
C PRO A 230 -11.40 -36.76 1.74
N ALA A 231 -11.27 -36.97 3.05
CA ALA A 231 -10.05 -36.71 3.81
C ALA A 231 -8.84 -37.56 3.35
N THR A 232 -9.09 -38.66 2.65
CA THR A 232 -8.08 -39.56 2.06
C THR A 232 -7.43 -39.03 0.78
N GLY A 233 -7.91 -37.90 0.24
CA GLY A 233 -7.46 -37.32 -1.02
C GLY A 233 -8.31 -37.76 -2.22
N GLY A 234 -8.17 -37.04 -3.33
CA GLY A 234 -9.04 -37.18 -4.51
C GLY A 234 -10.37 -36.44 -4.40
N TRP A 235 -11.21 -36.61 -5.40
CA TRP A 235 -12.48 -35.93 -5.58
C TRP A 235 -13.60 -36.97 -5.72
N HIS A 236 -14.76 -36.70 -5.15
CA HIS A 236 -15.97 -37.50 -5.30
C HIS A 236 -17.07 -36.72 -6.02
N ASP A 237 -17.80 -37.43 -6.89
CA ASP A 237 -18.85 -36.87 -7.74
C ASP A 237 -18.34 -35.64 -8.52
N VAL A 238 -17.53 -35.94 -9.54
CA VAL A 238 -16.86 -34.95 -10.39
C VAL A 238 -17.68 -34.70 -11.63
N PHE A 239 -17.83 -33.43 -11.96
CA PHE A 239 -18.34 -32.92 -13.22
C PHE A 239 -17.21 -32.21 -13.93
N LEU A 240 -16.97 -32.53 -15.20
CA LEU A 240 -16.01 -31.82 -16.04
C LEU A 240 -16.69 -31.47 -17.36
N ALA A 241 -16.69 -30.19 -17.74
CA ALA A 241 -17.05 -29.76 -19.08
C ALA A 241 -15.78 -29.43 -19.87
N ASP A 242 -15.62 -30.03 -21.05
CA ASP A 242 -14.56 -29.75 -22.01
C ASP A 242 -15.17 -29.13 -23.28
N ALA A 243 -14.80 -27.88 -23.56
CA ALA A 243 -15.20 -27.10 -24.73
C ALA A 243 -14.00 -26.73 -25.61
N THR A 244 -12.91 -27.50 -25.55
CA THR A 244 -11.66 -27.21 -26.29
C THR A 244 -11.89 -27.17 -27.81
N SER A 245 -12.82 -27.97 -28.32
CA SER A 245 -13.25 -27.95 -29.71
C SER A 245 -14.48 -27.04 -29.82
N GLY A 246 -14.36 -25.86 -30.43
CA GLY A 246 -15.41 -24.82 -30.39
C GLY A 246 -16.82 -25.23 -30.88
N ASP A 247 -16.94 -26.32 -31.64
CA ASP A 247 -18.23 -26.88 -32.09
C ASP A 247 -18.69 -28.11 -31.28
N LYS A 248 -17.79 -28.71 -30.48
CA LYS A 248 -18.01 -29.96 -29.73
C LYS A 248 -17.84 -29.71 -28.23
N THR A 249 -18.91 -29.87 -27.45
CA THR A 249 -18.84 -29.83 -25.99
C THR A 249 -19.01 -31.23 -25.44
N THR A 250 -18.04 -31.68 -24.64
CA THR A 250 -18.09 -32.97 -23.95
C THR A 250 -18.19 -32.75 -22.45
N VAL A 251 -19.18 -33.37 -21.82
CA VAL A 251 -19.42 -33.26 -20.39
C VAL A 251 -19.26 -34.62 -19.75
N TYR A 252 -18.40 -34.72 -18.74
CA TYR A 252 -18.10 -35.95 -18.02
C TYR A 252 -18.69 -35.90 -16.62
N PHE A 253 -19.40 -36.97 -16.24
CA PHE A 253 -19.82 -37.24 -14.88
C PHE A 253 -19.05 -38.46 -14.38
N ALA A 254 -18.21 -38.28 -13.38
CA ALA A 254 -17.36 -39.35 -12.84
C ALA A 254 -17.56 -39.49 -11.33
N LYS A 255 -17.49 -40.73 -10.81
CA LYS A 255 -17.62 -40.98 -9.39
C LYS A 255 -16.40 -40.55 -8.60
N GLN A 256 -15.23 -40.74 -9.17
CA GLN A 256 -13.98 -40.29 -8.55
C GLN A 256 -13.13 -39.53 -9.56
N GLY A 257 -12.33 -38.60 -9.08
CA GLY A 257 -11.32 -37.93 -9.89
C GLY A 257 -10.11 -37.51 -9.07
N ARG A 258 -8.99 -37.31 -9.73
CA ARG A 258 -7.78 -36.74 -9.13
C ARG A 258 -6.92 -36.08 -10.19
N ILE A 259 -6.11 -35.11 -9.78
CA ILE A 259 -5.07 -34.55 -10.62
C ILE A 259 -3.73 -35.17 -10.23
N ILE A 260 -3.00 -35.65 -11.22
CA ILE A 260 -1.64 -36.18 -11.09
C ILE A 260 -0.69 -35.17 -11.73
N VAL A 261 0.22 -34.60 -10.93
CA VAL A 261 1.23 -33.63 -11.39
C VAL A 261 2.60 -34.30 -11.42
N ASP A 262 3.13 -34.53 -12.62
CA ASP A 262 4.51 -34.97 -12.83
C ASP A 262 5.40 -33.77 -13.12
N ARG A 263 6.22 -33.39 -12.13
CA ARG A 263 7.12 -32.22 -12.21
C ARG A 263 8.34 -32.47 -13.09
N ALA A 264 8.83 -33.70 -13.15
CA ALA A 264 10.04 -34.01 -13.89
C ALA A 264 9.79 -33.87 -15.40
N ASN A 265 8.62 -34.32 -15.85
CA ASN A 265 8.22 -34.25 -17.26
C ASN A 265 7.33 -33.05 -17.60
N LYS A 266 7.04 -32.18 -16.62
CA LYS A 266 6.06 -31.08 -16.74
C LYS A 266 4.72 -31.55 -17.31
N LYS A 267 4.20 -32.67 -16.82
CA LYS A 267 2.91 -33.22 -17.27
C LYS A 267 1.89 -33.08 -16.16
N VAL A 268 0.70 -32.59 -16.51
CA VAL A 268 -0.45 -32.59 -15.61
C VAL A 268 -1.52 -33.45 -16.23
N THR A 269 -1.93 -34.48 -15.52
CA THR A 269 -2.94 -35.42 -15.98
C THR A 269 -4.13 -35.36 -15.03
N LEU A 270 -5.30 -35.04 -15.56
CA LEU A 270 -6.55 -35.22 -14.86
C LEU A 270 -7.03 -36.65 -15.08
N GLN A 271 -7.17 -37.41 -14.01
CA GLN A 271 -7.70 -38.78 -14.05
C GLN A 271 -9.11 -38.77 -13.50
N LEU A 272 -10.08 -39.24 -14.28
CA LEU A 272 -11.45 -39.48 -13.83
C LEU A 272 -11.73 -40.98 -13.88
N LEU A 273 -12.45 -41.49 -12.88
CA LEU A 273 -12.72 -42.91 -12.68
C LEU A 273 -14.23 -43.16 -12.58
N ASN A 274 -14.66 -44.27 -13.18
CA ASN A 274 -16.04 -44.77 -13.18
C ASN A 274 -17.05 -43.67 -13.53
N GLY A 275 -17.07 -43.31 -14.82
CA GLY A 275 -17.89 -42.20 -15.29
C GLY A 275 -18.47 -42.41 -16.69
N LYS A 276 -19.31 -41.46 -17.07
CA LYS A 276 -19.90 -41.37 -18.41
C LYS A 276 -19.63 -39.98 -18.99
N GLY A 277 -19.23 -39.96 -20.26
CA GLY A 277 -19.06 -38.77 -21.07
C GLY A 277 -20.26 -38.57 -21.98
N HIS A 278 -20.73 -37.33 -22.10
CA HIS A 278 -21.84 -36.94 -22.95
C HIS A 278 -21.35 -35.86 -23.92
N THR A 279 -21.33 -36.21 -25.20
CA THR A 279 -20.82 -35.34 -26.27
C THR A 279 -21.99 -34.74 -27.05
N THR A 280 -21.92 -33.44 -27.27
CA THR A 280 -22.89 -32.68 -28.07
C THR A 280 -22.18 -31.77 -29.07
N TRP A 281 -22.81 -31.56 -30.23
CA TRP A 281 -22.32 -30.68 -31.28
C TRP A 281 -23.26 -29.50 -31.50
N LEU A 282 -22.70 -28.31 -31.72
CA LEU A 282 -23.47 -27.10 -31.95
C LEU A 282 -24.00 -27.06 -33.40
N SER A 283 -23.18 -27.47 -34.36
CA SER A 283 -23.51 -27.55 -35.79
C SER A 283 -24.47 -28.69 -36.13
N LYS A 284 -24.47 -29.77 -35.34
CA LYS A 284 -25.30 -30.96 -35.53
C LYS A 284 -26.08 -31.30 -34.26
N PRO A 285 -27.18 -30.57 -33.99
CA PRO A 285 -27.94 -30.73 -32.75
C PRO A 285 -28.50 -32.12 -32.51
N ASP A 286 -28.72 -32.91 -33.57
CA ASP A 286 -29.33 -34.24 -33.51
C ASP A 286 -28.30 -35.35 -33.18
N GLU A 287 -27.02 -35.15 -33.51
CA GLU A 287 -25.95 -36.11 -33.19
C GLU A 287 -25.64 -36.10 -31.69
N TYR A 288 -25.52 -37.29 -31.11
CA TYR A 288 -25.22 -37.48 -29.69
C TYR A 288 -24.39 -38.72 -29.49
N GLU A 289 -23.32 -38.60 -28.70
CA GLU A 289 -22.43 -39.70 -28.37
C GLU A 289 -22.28 -39.81 -26.86
N THR A 290 -22.42 -41.03 -26.35
CA THR A 290 -22.12 -41.36 -24.95
C THR A 290 -20.88 -42.23 -24.91
N THR A 291 -19.98 -41.96 -23.96
CA THR A 291 -18.77 -42.73 -23.74
C THR A 291 -18.74 -43.21 -22.30
N ASP A 292 -18.85 -44.52 -22.09
CA ASP A 292 -18.67 -45.13 -20.78
C ASP A 292 -17.18 -45.39 -20.56
N PHE A 293 -16.67 -45.07 -19.35
CA PHE A 293 -15.26 -45.29 -19.03
C PHE A 293 -15.07 -45.71 -17.57
N ASP A 294 -14.20 -46.70 -17.36
CA ASP A 294 -13.69 -47.06 -16.05
C ASP A 294 -12.61 -46.07 -15.60
N MET A 295 -11.78 -45.62 -16.54
CA MET A 295 -10.73 -44.63 -16.31
C MET A 295 -10.50 -43.81 -17.58
N ILE A 296 -10.45 -42.49 -17.44
CA ILE A 296 -10.01 -41.57 -18.48
C ILE A 296 -8.89 -40.69 -17.95
N GLU A 297 -7.81 -40.60 -18.71
CA GLU A 297 -6.68 -39.73 -18.42
C GLU A 297 -6.63 -38.61 -19.44
N MET A 298 -6.90 -37.40 -18.98
CA MET A 298 -6.84 -36.20 -19.79
C MET A 298 -5.55 -35.47 -19.48
N ARG A 299 -4.68 -35.39 -20.48
CA ARG A 299 -3.52 -34.51 -20.41
C ARG A 299 -4.03 -33.08 -20.46
N LEU A 300 -3.72 -32.33 -19.40
CA LEU A 300 -3.89 -30.89 -19.37
C LEU A 300 -2.65 -30.28 -20.02
N ASP A 301 -2.86 -29.22 -20.80
CA ASP A 301 -1.75 -28.50 -21.40
C ASP A 301 -0.84 -27.95 -20.28
N PRO A 302 0.44 -28.34 -20.23
CA PRO A 302 1.36 -27.83 -19.23
C PRO A 302 1.44 -26.31 -19.23
N GLU A 303 1.23 -25.63 -20.35
CA GLU A 303 1.24 -24.16 -20.41
C GLU A 303 -0.07 -23.54 -19.90
N ALA A 304 -1.20 -24.23 -20.06
CA ALA A 304 -2.44 -23.83 -19.42
C ALA A 304 -2.37 -23.92 -17.89
N VAL A 305 -1.66 -24.94 -17.40
CA VAL A 305 -1.55 -25.24 -15.96
C VAL A 305 -0.36 -24.53 -15.31
N PHE A 306 0.72 -24.37 -16.08
CA PHE A 306 1.95 -23.65 -15.76
C PHE A 306 2.22 -22.65 -16.89
N PRO A 307 1.50 -21.51 -16.94
CA PRO A 307 1.78 -20.50 -17.94
C PRO A 307 3.27 -20.19 -17.91
N PRO A 308 3.96 -20.18 -19.07
CA PRO A 308 5.36 -19.83 -19.10
C PRO A 308 5.48 -18.47 -18.39
N PRO A 309 6.47 -18.29 -17.49
CA PRO A 309 6.61 -17.03 -16.78
C PRO A 309 6.64 -15.92 -17.83
N PRO A 310 5.80 -14.88 -17.71
CA PRO A 310 5.70 -13.84 -18.73
C PRO A 310 7.10 -13.33 -19.04
N THR A 311 7.48 -13.14 -20.30
CA THR A 311 8.87 -12.77 -20.63
C THR A 311 9.39 -11.66 -19.70
N LYS A 312 10.63 -11.79 -19.19
CA LYS A 312 11.19 -10.81 -18.24
C LYS A 312 10.97 -9.41 -18.81
N GLY A 313 10.34 -8.55 -18.01
CA GLY A 313 10.21 -7.16 -18.39
C GLY A 313 11.59 -6.54 -18.47
N ALA A 314 11.77 -5.53 -19.31
CA ALA A 314 13.03 -4.79 -19.37
C ALA A 314 13.52 -4.24 -17.99
N PRO A 315 12.64 -3.85 -17.03
CA PRO A 315 13.09 -3.48 -15.67
C PRO A 315 13.69 -4.64 -14.87
N GLU A 316 13.26 -5.87 -15.15
CA GLU A 316 13.55 -7.09 -14.38
C GLU A 316 14.78 -7.84 -14.88
N MET A 317 15.32 -7.42 -16.02
CA MET A 317 16.49 -8.02 -16.65
C MET A 317 17.78 -7.50 -16.02
N THR A 318 18.79 -8.37 -15.96
CA THR A 318 20.16 -7.97 -15.64
C THR A 318 20.76 -7.15 -16.78
N ILE A 319 21.84 -6.41 -16.53
CA ILE A 319 22.53 -5.65 -17.58
C ILE A 319 23.05 -6.59 -18.68
N ALA A 320 23.49 -7.80 -18.33
CA ALA A 320 23.93 -8.80 -19.29
C ALA A 320 22.77 -9.26 -20.18
N GLU A 321 21.63 -9.61 -19.57
CA GLU A 321 20.40 -10.00 -20.29
C GLU A 321 19.89 -8.87 -21.22
N LEU A 322 19.92 -7.62 -20.75
CA LEU A 322 19.53 -6.45 -21.56
C LEU A 322 20.44 -6.25 -22.78
N LYS A 323 21.75 -6.51 -22.65
CA LYS A 323 22.68 -6.42 -23.77
C LYS A 323 22.43 -7.50 -24.82
N VAL A 324 22.13 -8.72 -24.38
CA VAL A 324 21.78 -9.84 -25.27
C VAL A 324 20.48 -9.51 -26.01
N ARG A 325 19.42 -9.12 -25.30
CA ARG A 325 18.15 -8.72 -25.92
C ARG A 325 18.31 -7.55 -26.88
N ALA A 326 19.16 -6.56 -26.54
CA ALA A 326 19.45 -5.45 -27.44
C ALA A 326 20.18 -5.87 -28.73
N ALA A 327 20.97 -6.95 -28.68
CA ALA A 327 21.61 -7.53 -29.86
C ALA A 327 20.59 -8.30 -30.71
N GLU A 328 19.69 -9.06 -30.08
CA GLU A 328 18.58 -9.76 -30.76
C GLU A 328 17.64 -8.80 -31.49
N VAL A 329 17.19 -7.74 -30.82
CA VAL A 329 16.34 -6.69 -31.42
C VAL A 329 17.03 -6.02 -32.61
N ARG A 330 18.36 -5.81 -32.50
CA ARG A 330 19.15 -5.28 -33.61
C ARG A 330 19.28 -6.26 -34.77
N ALA A 331 19.45 -7.55 -34.48
CA ALA A 331 19.49 -8.60 -35.50
C ALA A 331 18.16 -8.72 -36.27
N GLN A 332 17.04 -8.39 -35.61
CA GLN A 332 15.70 -8.31 -36.23
C GLN A 332 15.47 -7.02 -37.03
N GLY A 333 16.47 -6.13 -37.15
CA GLY A 333 16.37 -4.87 -37.90
C GLY A 333 15.72 -3.72 -37.12
N PHE A 334 15.34 -3.92 -35.86
CA PHE A 334 14.78 -2.86 -35.01
C PHE A 334 15.84 -2.17 -34.17
N THR A 335 15.59 -0.92 -33.79
CA THR A 335 16.48 -0.19 -32.88
C THR A 335 16.13 -0.51 -31.42
N PRO A 336 17.09 -0.96 -30.58
CA PRO A 336 16.82 -1.36 -29.19
C PRO A 336 16.70 -0.14 -28.26
N TYR A 337 15.62 0.64 -28.43
CA TYR A 337 15.37 1.85 -27.63
C TYR A 337 15.17 1.52 -26.15
N VAL A 338 14.36 0.50 -25.86
CA VAL A 338 13.96 0.13 -24.50
C VAL A 338 15.15 -0.41 -23.70
N GLU A 339 15.92 -1.33 -24.28
CA GLU A 339 17.03 -2.01 -23.61
C GLU A 339 18.16 -1.03 -23.29
N ARG A 340 18.53 -0.18 -24.27
CA ARG A 340 19.56 0.85 -24.07
C ARG A 340 19.14 1.86 -23.00
N PHE A 341 17.87 2.27 -23.02
CA PHE A 341 17.32 3.16 -22.00
C PHE A 341 17.40 2.53 -20.61
N MET A 342 16.99 1.26 -20.45
CA MET A 342 16.97 0.60 -19.15
C MET A 342 18.37 0.41 -18.55
N ILE A 343 19.38 0.11 -19.38
CA ILE A 343 20.76 0.02 -18.91
C ILE A 343 21.19 1.35 -18.28
N GLN A 344 20.91 2.46 -18.97
CA GLN A 344 21.28 3.80 -18.50
C GLN A 344 20.40 4.27 -17.33
N LEU A 345 19.14 3.86 -17.28
CA LEU A 345 18.23 4.15 -16.17
C LEU A 345 18.75 3.60 -14.84
N LYS A 346 19.30 2.38 -14.83
CA LYS A 346 19.86 1.78 -13.60
C LYS A 346 20.96 2.65 -12.99
N PHE A 347 21.85 3.21 -13.82
CA PHE A 347 22.88 4.15 -13.36
C PHE A 347 22.32 5.52 -13.00
N SER A 348 21.37 6.03 -13.80
CA SER A 348 20.77 7.34 -13.58
C SER A 348 19.99 7.42 -12.25
N LEU A 349 19.24 6.36 -11.90
CA LEU A 349 18.53 6.29 -10.61
C LEU A 349 19.48 6.33 -9.41
N ALA A 350 20.62 5.64 -9.50
CA ALA A 350 21.64 5.73 -8.46
C ALA A 350 22.21 7.16 -8.35
N PHE A 351 22.47 7.81 -9.49
CA PHE A 351 22.97 9.18 -9.55
C PHE A 351 21.95 10.25 -9.10
N ALA A 352 20.69 9.88 -8.88
CA ALA A 352 19.70 10.77 -8.28
C ALA A 352 20.13 11.23 -6.87
N CYS A 353 20.78 10.37 -6.09
CA CYS A 353 21.18 10.65 -4.71
C CYS A 353 22.04 11.92 -4.56
N PRO A 354 23.17 12.10 -5.28
CA PRO A 354 23.99 13.32 -5.17
C PRO A 354 23.25 14.57 -5.66
N VAL A 355 22.43 14.47 -6.71
CA VAL A 355 21.63 15.59 -7.22
C VAL A 355 20.61 16.06 -6.18
N LEU A 356 19.84 15.12 -5.62
CA LEU A 356 18.87 15.41 -4.57
C LEU A 356 19.54 15.87 -3.27
N ALA A 357 20.72 15.35 -2.94
CA ALA A 357 21.48 15.81 -1.78
C ALA A 357 21.94 17.27 -1.91
N LEU A 358 22.36 17.68 -3.11
CA LEU A 358 22.72 19.07 -3.39
C LEU A 358 21.53 20.02 -3.28
N ILE A 359 20.37 19.62 -3.84
CA ILE A 359 19.13 20.37 -3.68
C ILE A 359 18.70 20.43 -2.21
N GLY A 360 18.79 19.30 -1.50
CA GLY A 360 18.49 19.19 -0.08
C GLY A 360 19.35 20.13 0.76
N LEU A 361 20.64 20.28 0.44
CA LEU A 361 21.52 21.26 1.08
C LEU A 361 21.06 22.69 0.82
N ALA A 362 20.79 23.04 -0.44
CA ALA A 362 20.40 24.39 -0.81
C ALA A 362 19.06 24.83 -0.19
N LEU A 363 18.07 23.94 -0.17
CA LEU A 363 16.74 24.20 0.37
C LEU A 363 16.64 23.99 1.89
N GLY A 364 17.41 23.06 2.47
CA GLY A 364 17.35 22.76 3.90
C GLY A 364 17.84 23.93 4.77
N VAL A 365 18.73 24.75 4.23
CA VAL A 365 19.31 25.92 4.90
C VAL A 365 18.35 27.13 4.95
N SER A 366 17.39 27.24 4.03
CA SER A 366 16.57 28.45 3.86
C SER A 366 15.34 28.54 4.78
N ASN A 367 14.88 27.44 5.38
CA ASN A 367 13.69 27.41 6.25
C ASN A 367 13.95 28.03 7.64
N ARG A 368 14.02 29.37 7.68
CA ARG A 368 14.23 30.15 8.91
C ARG A 368 12.95 30.52 9.67
N LYS A 369 11.75 30.42 9.07
CA LYS A 369 10.51 31.02 9.65
C LYS A 369 9.25 30.17 9.64
N ASP A 370 9.08 29.25 8.70
CA ASP A 370 7.91 28.35 8.69
C ASP A 370 8.35 26.95 9.15
N GLY A 371 7.66 26.41 10.15
CA GLY A 371 8.11 25.29 10.97
C GLY A 371 8.52 24.02 10.20
N LYS A 372 9.02 23.03 10.94
CA LYS A 372 9.53 21.71 10.47
C LYS A 372 8.73 21.01 9.36
N LEU A 373 7.46 21.39 9.18
CA LEU A 373 6.53 20.88 8.17
C LEU A 373 6.76 21.47 6.76
N ALA A 374 7.34 22.66 6.63
CA ALA A 374 7.65 23.26 5.32
C ALA A 374 8.71 22.45 4.54
N SER A 375 9.69 21.88 5.26
CA SER A 375 10.71 21.00 4.67
C SER A 375 10.11 19.74 4.05
N PHE A 376 9.00 19.21 4.59
CA PHE A 376 8.31 18.05 4.01
C PHE A 376 7.63 18.39 2.68
N VAL A 377 6.88 19.48 2.63
CA VAL A 377 6.16 19.91 1.41
C VAL A 377 7.14 20.19 0.27
N LEU A 378 8.24 20.89 0.57
CA LEU A 378 9.30 21.16 -0.40
C LEU A 378 9.97 19.86 -0.89
N GLY A 379 10.27 18.94 0.04
CA GLY A 379 10.85 17.64 -0.31
C GLY A 379 9.95 16.85 -1.27
N PHE A 380 8.67 16.70 -0.97
CA PHE A 380 7.71 16.03 -1.85
C PHE A 380 7.55 16.74 -3.19
N GLY A 381 7.55 18.08 -3.22
CA GLY A 381 7.51 18.85 -4.46
C GLY A 381 8.71 18.56 -5.36
N VAL A 382 9.93 18.58 -4.81
CA VAL A 382 11.17 18.25 -5.56
C VAL A 382 11.12 16.80 -6.08
N ILE A 383 10.69 15.86 -5.24
CA ILE A 383 10.53 14.46 -5.62
C ILE A 383 9.53 14.30 -6.76
N PHE A 384 8.36 14.94 -6.66
CA PHE A 384 7.34 14.91 -7.70
C PHE A 384 7.90 15.44 -9.03
N VAL A 385 8.60 16.58 -9.00
CA VAL A 385 9.24 17.15 -10.20
C VAL A 385 10.28 16.20 -10.79
N TYR A 386 11.11 15.55 -9.95
CA TYR A 386 12.10 14.58 -10.42
C TYR A 386 11.45 13.44 -11.22
N TYR A 387 10.39 12.83 -10.68
CA TYR A 387 9.71 11.72 -11.35
C TYR A 387 8.93 12.16 -12.57
N VAL A 388 8.27 13.33 -12.55
CA VAL A 388 7.62 13.88 -13.74
C VAL A 388 8.64 14.03 -14.88
N LEU A 389 9.82 14.59 -14.60
CA LEU A 389 10.89 14.71 -15.58
C LEU A 389 11.38 13.33 -16.06
N LEU A 390 11.51 12.35 -15.15
CA LEU A 390 11.98 11.00 -15.48
C LEU A 390 11.03 10.26 -16.42
N TYR A 391 9.73 10.31 -16.16
CA TYR A 391 8.75 9.64 -17.01
C TYR A 391 8.52 10.38 -18.33
N PHE A 392 8.58 11.71 -18.31
CA PHE A 392 8.56 12.49 -19.54
C PHE A 392 9.77 12.16 -20.43
N SER A 393 10.98 12.09 -19.85
CA SER A 393 12.18 11.73 -20.61
C SER A 393 12.15 10.28 -21.09
N ARG A 394 11.58 9.36 -20.30
CA ARG A 394 11.34 7.96 -20.71
C ARG A 394 10.45 7.88 -21.94
N ALA A 395 9.35 8.64 -21.96
CA ALA A 395 8.45 8.65 -23.11
C ALA A 395 9.12 9.18 -24.38
N LEU A 396 9.90 10.26 -24.27
CA LEU A 396 10.71 10.78 -25.38
C LEU A 396 11.77 9.77 -25.85
N GLY A 397 12.41 9.06 -24.91
CA GLY A 397 13.41 8.03 -25.21
C GLY A 397 12.83 6.79 -25.88
N TYR A 398 11.64 6.34 -25.46
CA TYR A 398 10.93 5.21 -26.05
C TYR A 398 10.28 5.55 -27.39
N GLY A 399 9.80 6.78 -27.56
CA GLY A 399 9.27 7.25 -28.83
C GLY A 399 10.35 7.50 -29.89
N GLY A 400 11.64 7.43 -29.55
CA GLY A 400 12.75 7.72 -30.46
C GLY A 400 13.03 9.22 -30.69
N TRP A 401 12.34 10.11 -29.99
CA TRP A 401 12.49 11.57 -30.08
C TRP A 401 13.79 12.04 -29.42
N MET A 402 14.33 11.24 -28.51
CA MET A 402 15.58 11.49 -27.81
C MET A 402 16.41 10.20 -27.76
N SER A 403 17.74 10.36 -27.77
CA SER A 403 18.65 9.21 -27.60
C SER A 403 18.33 8.46 -26.30
N PRO A 404 18.09 7.14 -26.35
CA PRO A 404 17.90 6.29 -25.16
C PRO A 404 19.05 6.36 -24.17
N ALA A 405 20.24 6.75 -24.63
CA ALA A 405 21.40 6.86 -23.77
C ALA A 405 21.36 8.11 -22.88
N VAL A 406 20.77 9.19 -23.37
CA VAL A 406 20.72 10.51 -22.70
C VAL A 406 19.41 10.69 -21.93
N ALA A 407 18.32 10.11 -22.44
CA ALA A 407 16.98 10.27 -21.90
C ALA A 407 16.87 10.02 -20.38
N PRO A 408 17.46 8.95 -19.80
CA PRO A 408 17.39 8.73 -18.35
C PRO A 408 18.12 9.78 -17.53
N TRP A 409 19.10 10.49 -18.10
CA TRP A 409 19.94 11.46 -17.38
C TRP A 409 19.33 12.86 -17.30
N ILE A 410 18.31 13.16 -18.11
CA ILE A 410 17.65 14.48 -18.15
C ILE A 410 17.22 14.99 -16.77
N PRO A 411 16.54 14.20 -15.91
CA PRO A 411 16.15 14.67 -14.58
C PRO A 411 17.35 15.07 -13.73
N ASN A 412 18.42 14.28 -13.78
CA ASN A 412 19.65 14.53 -13.04
C ASN A 412 20.40 15.76 -13.55
N ILE A 413 20.40 16.00 -14.87
CA ILE A 413 21.04 17.18 -15.47
C ILE A 413 20.27 18.45 -15.10
N VAL A 414 18.95 18.45 -15.31
CA VAL A 414 18.08 19.61 -15.05
C VAL A 414 18.08 19.96 -13.56
N LEU A 415 17.82 18.99 -12.70
CA LEU A 415 17.81 19.20 -11.25
C LEU A 415 19.23 19.41 -10.70
N GLY A 416 20.25 18.79 -11.28
CA GLY A 416 21.65 19.01 -10.90
C GLY A 416 22.10 20.44 -11.17
N ALA A 417 21.83 20.96 -12.37
CA ALA A 417 22.10 22.35 -12.73
C ALA A 417 21.32 23.32 -11.83
N GLY A 418 20.03 23.05 -11.60
CA GLY A 418 19.20 23.81 -10.67
C GLY A 418 19.74 23.78 -9.24
N GLY A 419 20.19 22.62 -8.76
CA GLY A 419 20.78 22.43 -7.43
C GLY A 419 22.09 23.20 -7.27
N ILE A 420 22.97 23.20 -8.28
CA ILE A 420 24.22 23.98 -8.28
C ILE A 420 23.88 25.48 -8.26
N ALA A 421 22.99 25.93 -9.15
CA ALA A 421 22.58 27.33 -9.21
C ALA A 421 21.99 27.80 -7.86
N LEU A 422 21.12 26.99 -7.26
CA LEU A 422 20.54 27.26 -5.93
C LEU A 422 21.62 27.29 -4.83
N ALA A 423 22.58 26.36 -4.84
CA ALA A 423 23.66 26.32 -3.85
C ALA A 423 24.60 27.53 -3.98
N VAL A 424 24.96 27.94 -5.20
CA VAL A 424 25.80 29.12 -5.47
C VAL A 424 25.06 30.40 -5.09
N TRP A 425 23.82 30.56 -5.53
CA TRP A 425 22.98 31.70 -5.17
C TRP A 425 22.83 31.82 -3.65
N ARG A 426 22.68 30.69 -2.95
CA ARG A 426 22.56 30.67 -1.48
C ARG A 426 23.88 30.96 -0.77
N ALA A 427 25.02 30.55 -1.33
CA ALA A 427 26.33 30.91 -0.81
C ALA A 427 26.56 32.43 -0.86
N GLN A 428 26.00 33.11 -1.86
CA GLN A 428 26.11 34.56 -2.03
C GLN A 428 25.03 35.35 -1.26
N SER A 429 23.84 34.79 -1.08
CA SER A 429 22.66 35.49 -0.53
C SER A 429 22.25 35.00 0.87
N ALA A 430 23.20 34.55 1.70
CA ALA A 430 22.98 33.80 2.95
C ALA A 430 21.95 34.45 3.92
N ASP A 431 21.80 35.79 3.89
CA ASP A 431 20.93 36.52 4.82
C ASP A 431 19.48 36.77 4.34
N GLN A 432 19.15 36.50 3.07
CA GLN A 432 17.79 36.75 2.57
C GLN A 432 16.91 35.48 2.65
N PRO A 433 15.73 35.53 3.30
CA PRO A 433 14.78 34.40 3.31
C PRO A 433 14.08 34.28 1.95
N ILE A 434 13.90 33.05 1.46
CA ILE A 434 13.05 32.77 0.29
C ILE A 434 11.60 33.02 0.70
N ARG A 435 10.98 34.09 0.20
CA ARG A 435 9.55 34.33 0.39
C ARG A 435 8.78 33.62 -0.73
N ILE A 436 8.46 32.34 -0.53
CA ILE A 436 7.47 31.66 -1.38
C ILE A 436 6.10 32.06 -0.85
N SER A 437 5.53 33.15 -1.37
CA SER A 437 4.14 33.46 -1.11
C SER A 437 3.27 32.51 -1.91
N ILE A 438 2.71 31.48 -1.26
CA ILE A 438 1.58 30.73 -1.84
C ILE A 438 0.41 31.71 -1.93
N PRO A 439 -0.15 32.01 -3.11
CA PRO A 439 -1.31 32.87 -3.23
C PRO A 439 -2.51 32.16 -2.58
N MET A 440 -2.72 32.38 -1.28
CA MET A 440 -3.94 31.98 -0.62
C MET A 440 -5.07 32.86 -1.12
N PHE A 441 -5.90 32.32 -2.01
CA PHE A 441 -7.15 32.93 -2.49
C PHE A 441 -8.19 33.20 -1.39
N TRP A 442 -7.85 32.97 -0.12
CA TRP A 442 -8.74 33.10 1.04
C TRP A 442 -8.20 34.04 2.13
N GLN A 443 -7.35 35.00 1.79
CA GLN A 443 -7.19 36.18 2.62
C GLN A 443 -8.34 37.14 2.31
N ARG A 444 -9.43 37.05 3.08
CA ARG A 444 -10.34 38.19 3.25
C ARG A 444 -9.47 39.37 3.67
N ARG A 445 -9.20 40.27 2.72
CA ARG A 445 -8.73 41.62 3.03
C ARG A 445 -9.77 42.22 3.96
N VAL A 446 -9.49 42.19 5.26
CA VAL A 446 -10.04 43.22 6.14
C VAL A 446 -9.29 44.48 5.73
N ALA A 447 -9.77 45.12 4.67
CA ALA A 447 -9.36 46.46 4.33
C ALA A 447 -9.68 47.31 5.56
N GLY A 448 -8.65 47.91 6.15
CA GLY A 448 -8.84 48.97 7.12
C GLY A 448 -9.75 50.01 6.47
N ALA A 449 -10.96 50.14 6.98
CA ALA A 449 -11.85 51.20 6.57
C ALA A 449 -11.17 52.53 6.95
N PRO A 450 -11.08 53.51 6.04
CA PRO A 450 -10.67 54.85 6.44
C PRO A 450 -11.70 55.36 7.45
N ALA A 451 -11.21 55.94 8.55
CA ALA A 451 -12.06 56.68 9.47
C ALA A 451 -12.72 57.83 8.69
N ALA A 452 -14.01 57.71 8.40
CA ALA A 452 -14.81 58.80 7.87
C ALA A 452 -15.20 59.72 9.03
N PRO A 453 -14.97 61.04 8.94
CA PRO A 453 -15.39 61.99 9.95
C PRO A 453 -16.89 62.27 9.81
N GLY A 454 -17.59 62.28 10.95
CA GLY A 454 -18.88 62.93 11.13
C GLY A 454 -20.05 62.42 10.26
N SER A 455 -20.91 61.58 10.82
CA SER A 455 -22.31 61.57 10.38
C SER A 455 -23.25 61.32 11.56
N ALA A 456 -24.32 62.10 11.55
CA ALA A 456 -25.21 62.40 12.65
C ALA A 456 -25.99 61.18 13.19
N ALA A 457 -26.36 61.31 14.47
CA ALA A 457 -27.26 60.42 15.18
C ALA A 457 -28.53 60.14 14.36
N ARG A 458 -28.73 58.88 13.98
CA ARG A 458 -30.02 58.36 13.54
C ARG A 458 -30.78 57.80 14.74
N PRO A 459 -32.11 57.99 14.82
CA PRO A 459 -32.88 57.57 15.99
C PRO A 459 -32.89 56.04 16.09
N ALA A 460 -32.75 55.55 17.32
CA ALA A 460 -32.72 54.15 17.66
C ALA A 460 -34.02 53.46 17.23
N ARG A 461 -33.95 52.65 16.18
CA ARG A 461 -35.02 51.71 15.82
C ARG A 461 -34.99 50.60 16.89
N GLN A 462 -36.01 50.57 17.75
CA GLN A 462 -36.23 49.46 18.68
C GLN A 462 -36.30 48.15 17.89
N GLN A 463 -35.21 47.39 17.88
CA GLN A 463 -35.22 46.02 17.42
C GLN A 463 -35.92 45.19 18.50
N ILE A 464 -37.13 44.73 18.20
CA ILE A 464 -37.79 43.69 18.97
C ILE A 464 -36.96 42.42 18.80
N VAL A 465 -36.16 42.09 19.82
CA VAL A 465 -35.38 40.85 19.87
C VAL A 465 -36.34 39.73 20.25
N LEU A 466 -36.80 38.96 19.27
CA LEU A 466 -37.52 37.71 19.51
C LEU A 466 -36.53 36.66 20.04
N VAL A 467 -36.44 36.53 21.37
CA VAL A 467 -35.63 35.50 22.02
C VAL A 467 -36.37 34.17 21.93
N VAL A 468 -36.11 33.41 20.86
CA VAL A 468 -36.54 32.02 20.77
C VAL A 468 -35.64 31.18 21.70
N ARG A 469 -36.15 30.82 22.88
CA ARG A 469 -35.51 29.83 23.76
C ARG A 469 -35.70 28.44 23.16
N VAL A 470 -34.77 28.04 22.30
CA VAL A 470 -34.62 26.63 21.89
C VAL A 470 -34.14 25.84 23.12
N PRO A 471 -34.74 24.68 23.49
CA PRO A 471 -34.25 23.89 24.61
C PRO A 471 -32.79 23.49 24.39
N HIS A 472 -31.92 23.90 25.32
CA HIS A 472 -30.48 23.72 25.19
C HIS A 472 -30.14 22.24 25.45
N LEU A 473 -29.78 21.49 24.41
CA LEU A 473 -28.97 20.29 24.63
C LEU A 473 -27.67 20.75 25.31
N ARG A 474 -27.43 20.27 26.54
CA ARG A 474 -26.17 20.50 27.28
C ARG A 474 -25.03 19.75 26.61
N ILE A 475 -24.55 20.23 25.47
CA ILE A 475 -23.28 19.81 24.90
C ILE A 475 -22.19 20.54 25.70
N PRO A 476 -21.23 19.85 26.34
CA PRO A 476 -20.16 20.50 27.09
C PRO A 476 -19.38 21.42 26.15
N ARG A 477 -19.27 22.71 26.50
CA ARG A 477 -18.48 23.67 25.71
C ARG A 477 -16.99 23.30 25.82
N PRO A 478 -16.24 23.24 24.71
CA PRO A 478 -14.81 22.94 24.75
C PRO A 478 -14.09 24.01 25.57
N SER A 479 -13.20 23.57 26.47
CA SER A 479 -12.38 24.48 27.26
C SER A 479 -11.31 25.14 26.37
N LEU A 480 -10.69 26.23 26.86
CA LEU A 480 -9.60 26.90 26.14
C LEU A 480 -8.44 25.94 25.85
N LEU A 481 -8.15 25.01 26.76
CA LEU A 481 -7.13 23.98 26.58
C LEU A 481 -7.53 22.98 25.49
N ASP A 482 -8.80 22.55 25.46
CA ASP A 482 -9.30 21.66 24.42
C ASP A 482 -9.17 22.31 23.03
N LEU A 483 -9.51 23.59 22.92
CA LEU A 483 -9.40 24.35 21.67
C LEU A 483 -7.93 24.54 21.25
N TYR A 484 -7.04 24.77 22.21
CA TYR A 484 -5.60 24.87 21.97
C TYR A 484 -5.03 23.57 21.39
N VAL A 485 -5.24 22.44 22.08
CA VAL A 485 -4.79 21.11 21.65
C VAL A 485 -5.41 20.74 20.31
N SER A 486 -6.71 21.02 20.13
CA SER A 486 -7.44 20.78 18.88
C SER A 486 -6.82 21.53 17.69
N ARG A 487 -6.51 22.82 17.85
CA ARG A 487 -5.90 23.64 16.79
C ARG A 487 -4.48 23.19 16.43
N GLN A 488 -3.73 22.69 17.41
CA GLN A 488 -2.40 22.16 17.17
C GLN A 488 -2.49 20.82 16.44
N TYR A 489 -3.34 19.91 16.93
CA TYR A 489 -3.63 18.62 16.31
C TYR A 489 -4.11 18.77 14.87
N LEU A 490 -5.13 19.60 14.62
CA LEU A 490 -5.71 19.74 13.28
C LEU A 490 -4.71 20.32 12.28
N ARG A 491 -3.84 21.25 12.71
CA ARG A 491 -2.74 21.74 11.86
C ARG A 491 -1.82 20.60 11.46
N VAL A 492 -1.31 19.84 12.43
CA VAL A 492 -0.39 18.73 12.13
C VAL A 492 -1.07 17.65 11.28
N PHE A 493 -2.33 17.33 11.57
CA PHE A 493 -3.13 16.37 10.82
C PHE A 493 -3.33 16.79 9.35
N LEU A 494 -3.63 18.05 9.07
CA LEU A 494 -3.77 18.54 7.70
C LEU A 494 -2.46 18.45 6.93
N PHE A 495 -1.33 18.78 7.56
CA PHE A 495 -0.01 18.60 6.95
C PHE A 495 0.33 17.13 6.71
N GLY A 496 0.01 16.25 7.66
CA GLY A 496 0.17 14.80 7.52
C GLY A 496 -0.64 14.26 6.34
N ILE A 497 -1.90 14.70 6.18
CA ILE A 497 -2.73 14.34 5.04
C ILE A 497 -2.11 14.79 3.73
N VAL A 498 -1.70 16.06 3.61
CA VAL A 498 -1.14 16.59 2.36
C VAL A 498 0.14 15.85 1.98
N GLY A 499 1.05 15.61 2.93
CA GLY A 499 2.30 14.90 2.68
C GLY A 499 2.06 13.44 2.24
N LEU A 500 1.21 12.71 2.98
CA LEU A 500 0.91 11.32 2.66
C LEU A 500 0.10 11.17 1.36
N LEU A 501 -0.88 12.05 1.09
CA LEU A 501 -1.59 12.07 -0.20
C LEU A 501 -0.64 12.35 -1.36
N GLY A 502 0.35 13.23 -1.17
CA GLY A 502 1.40 13.49 -2.14
C GLY A 502 2.12 12.21 -2.58
N ILE A 503 2.44 11.32 -1.64
CA ILE A 503 3.06 10.02 -1.92
C ILE A 503 2.17 9.16 -2.82
N PHE A 504 0.89 9.03 -2.49
CA PHE A 504 -0.07 8.26 -3.30
C PHE A 504 -0.20 8.85 -4.72
N TYR A 505 -0.34 10.17 -4.85
CA TYR A 505 -0.42 10.80 -6.17
C TYR A 505 0.84 10.61 -7.00
N ILE A 506 2.03 10.77 -6.40
CA ILE A 506 3.31 10.50 -7.07
C ILE A 506 3.31 9.06 -7.58
N SER A 507 3.01 8.09 -6.72
CA SER A 507 3.01 6.67 -7.06
C SER A 507 2.03 6.32 -8.17
N THR A 508 0.77 6.72 -8.04
CA THR A 508 -0.27 6.41 -9.04
C THR A 508 -0.01 7.10 -10.37
N PHE A 509 0.48 8.34 -10.34
CA PHE A 509 0.90 9.03 -11.56
C PHE A 509 2.06 8.28 -12.21
N MET A 510 3.08 7.87 -11.45
CA MET A 510 4.23 7.10 -11.96
C MET A 510 3.81 5.79 -12.63
N GLU A 511 2.83 5.07 -12.08
CA GLU A 511 2.33 3.82 -12.65
C GLU A 511 1.70 4.02 -14.05
N HIS A 512 1.04 5.15 -14.28
CA HIS A 512 0.27 5.40 -15.50
C HIS A 512 0.91 6.43 -16.45
N ALA A 513 1.99 7.08 -16.04
CA ALA A 513 2.64 8.17 -16.77
C ALA A 513 3.09 7.75 -18.17
N GLU A 514 3.58 6.52 -18.33
CA GLU A 514 4.00 6.01 -19.64
C GLU A 514 2.85 6.02 -20.67
N LYS A 515 1.63 5.70 -20.26
CA LYS A 515 0.45 5.67 -21.16
C LYS A 515 -0.03 7.08 -21.51
N LEU A 516 0.07 8.00 -20.56
CA LEU A 516 -0.21 9.42 -20.78
C LEU A 516 0.74 10.02 -21.83
N PHE A 517 2.04 9.83 -21.65
CA PHE A 517 3.03 10.46 -22.53
C PHE A 517 3.17 9.80 -23.92
N ARG A 518 2.78 8.53 -24.07
CA ARG A 518 2.67 7.87 -25.38
C ARG A 518 1.44 8.31 -26.19
N GLY A 519 0.58 9.17 -25.64
CA GLY A 519 -0.65 9.63 -26.29
C GLY A 519 -1.81 8.64 -26.23
N ALA A 520 -1.66 7.49 -25.55
CA ALA A 520 -2.73 6.51 -25.36
C ALA A 520 -3.79 6.99 -24.35
N ALA A 521 -3.41 7.88 -23.43
CA ALA A 521 -4.33 8.52 -22.49
C ALA A 521 -4.20 10.05 -22.55
N THR A 522 -5.32 10.76 -22.46
CA THR A 522 -5.35 12.24 -22.44
C THR A 522 -5.10 12.77 -21.02
N THR A 523 -4.47 13.94 -20.87
CA THR A 523 -4.26 14.60 -19.56
C THR A 523 -5.56 14.78 -18.78
N GLY A 524 -6.65 15.15 -19.45
CA GLY A 524 -7.98 15.26 -18.83
C GLY A 524 -8.50 13.93 -18.29
N LEU A 525 -8.22 12.82 -18.98
CA LEU A 525 -8.57 11.47 -18.53
C LEU A 525 -7.78 11.09 -17.28
N MET A 526 -6.49 11.41 -17.24
CA MET A 526 -5.63 11.18 -16.07
C MET A 526 -6.07 12.00 -14.86
N LEU A 527 -6.37 13.28 -15.03
CA LEU A 527 -6.86 14.12 -13.93
C LEU A 527 -8.20 13.63 -13.39
N ARG A 528 -9.11 13.19 -14.28
CA ARG A 528 -10.39 12.59 -13.90
C ARG A 528 -10.18 11.27 -13.14
N PHE A 529 -9.24 10.43 -13.58
CA PHE A 529 -8.85 9.20 -12.87
C PHE A 529 -8.32 9.53 -11.47
N LEU A 530 -7.36 10.44 -11.34
CA LEU A 530 -6.82 10.85 -10.04
C LEU A 530 -7.88 11.44 -9.11
N TYR A 531 -8.83 12.21 -9.64
CA TYR A 531 -9.97 12.72 -8.89
C TYR A 531 -10.83 11.59 -8.29
N PHE A 532 -11.19 10.58 -9.09
CA PHE A 532 -11.96 9.44 -8.60
C PHE A 532 -11.17 8.49 -7.69
N SER A 533 -9.83 8.44 -7.81
CA SER A 533 -8.97 7.68 -6.89
C SER A 533 -8.72 8.40 -5.55
N THR A 534 -8.93 9.73 -5.49
CA THR A 534 -8.63 10.55 -4.30
C THR A 534 -9.34 10.06 -3.03
N PRO A 535 -10.64 9.73 -3.04
CA PRO A 535 -11.32 9.24 -1.83
C PRO A 535 -10.70 7.96 -1.26
N GLN A 536 -10.22 7.06 -2.13
CA GLN A 536 -9.53 5.84 -1.71
C GLN A 536 -8.18 6.16 -1.06
N PHE A 537 -7.42 7.12 -1.60
CA PHE A 537 -6.19 7.58 -0.97
C PHE A 537 -6.45 8.21 0.40
N VAL A 538 -7.46 9.07 0.51
CA VAL A 538 -7.89 9.70 1.77
C VAL A 538 -8.26 8.64 2.81
N TYR A 539 -8.98 7.59 2.39
CA TYR A 539 -9.37 6.47 3.25
C TYR A 539 -8.16 5.77 3.91
N PHE A 540 -7.07 5.56 3.17
CA PHE A 540 -5.84 4.98 3.73
C PHE A 540 -5.01 5.99 4.53
N VAL A 541 -4.99 7.26 4.13
CA VAL A 541 -4.13 8.29 4.71
C VAL A 541 -4.65 8.80 6.07
N ILE A 542 -5.97 8.86 6.30
CA ILE A 542 -6.55 9.39 7.54
C ILE A 542 -6.01 8.70 8.81
N PRO A 543 -6.02 7.37 8.96
CA PRO A 543 -5.50 6.71 10.16
C PRO A 543 -4.01 6.98 10.40
N MET A 544 -3.20 7.00 9.34
CA MET A 544 -1.77 7.27 9.42
C MET A 544 -1.50 8.72 9.84
N SER A 545 -2.26 9.66 9.29
CA SER A 545 -2.16 11.08 9.64
C SER A 545 -2.64 11.34 11.07
N ALA A 546 -3.71 10.68 11.52
CA ALA A 546 -4.20 10.80 12.90
C ALA A 546 -3.18 10.30 13.93
N LEU A 547 -2.55 9.16 13.65
CA LEU A 547 -1.45 8.63 14.46
C LEU A 547 -0.29 9.63 14.56
N LEU A 548 0.18 10.10 13.39
CA LEU A 548 1.27 11.07 13.28
C LEU A 548 0.93 12.38 14.03
N ALA A 549 -0.28 12.91 13.81
CA ALA A 549 -0.73 14.15 14.42
C ALA A 549 -0.82 14.04 15.94
N THR A 550 -1.27 12.90 16.45
CA THR A 550 -1.33 12.63 17.90
C THR A 550 0.07 12.61 18.51
N LEU A 551 0.99 11.86 17.91
CA LEU A 551 2.38 11.73 18.39
C LEU A 551 3.14 13.06 18.36
N VAL A 552 3.02 13.79 17.26
CA VAL A 552 3.70 15.07 17.08
C VAL A 552 3.10 16.14 17.99
N THR A 553 1.77 16.19 18.15
CA THR A 553 1.12 17.19 19.01
C THR A 553 1.54 17.01 20.46
N ILE A 554 1.35 15.81 21.01
CA ILE A 554 1.76 15.53 22.40
C ILE A 554 3.28 15.61 22.56
N GLY A 555 4.04 15.15 21.56
CA GLY A 555 5.51 15.22 21.58
C GLY A 555 6.04 16.65 21.60
N LEU A 556 5.43 17.57 20.86
CA LEU A 556 5.76 19.00 20.89
C LEU A 556 5.38 19.63 22.24
N MET A 557 4.19 19.36 22.76
CA MET A 557 3.76 19.86 24.07
C MET A 557 4.64 19.33 25.21
N THR A 558 5.11 18.08 25.09
CA THR A 558 6.05 17.48 26.05
C THR A 558 7.42 18.13 25.96
N LYS A 559 7.94 18.37 24.75
CA LYS A 559 9.23 19.02 24.53
C LYS A 559 9.22 20.47 25.04
N ASN A 560 8.14 21.20 24.81
CA ASN A 560 7.98 22.59 25.25
C ASN A 560 7.58 22.72 26.73
N SER A 561 7.54 21.61 27.48
CA SER A 561 7.08 21.56 28.88
C SER A 561 5.64 22.01 29.13
N GLU A 562 4.83 22.21 28.09
CA GLU A 562 3.42 22.58 28.20
C GLU A 562 2.61 21.49 28.90
N LEU A 563 2.87 20.22 28.57
CA LEU A 563 2.19 19.08 29.21
C LEU A 563 2.54 18.95 30.69
N ILE A 564 3.76 19.33 31.09
CA ILE A 564 4.21 19.31 32.49
C ILE A 564 3.49 20.40 33.28
N VAL A 565 3.39 21.61 32.71
CA VAL A 565 2.63 22.72 33.30
C VAL A 565 1.15 22.35 33.48
N MET A 566 0.54 21.71 32.49
CA MET A 566 -0.84 21.22 32.58
C MET A 566 -1.03 20.27 33.78
N LYS A 567 -0.12 19.31 33.95
CA LYS A 567 -0.14 18.38 35.08
C LYS A 567 0.02 19.10 36.42
N ALA A 568 0.92 20.08 36.50
CA ALA A 568 1.11 20.90 37.71
C ALA A 568 -0.15 21.70 38.08
N CYS A 569 -0.95 22.12 37.09
CA CYS A 569 -2.25 22.75 37.30
C CYS A 569 -3.41 21.76 37.58
N GLY A 570 -3.11 20.48 37.82
CA GLY A 570 -4.12 19.44 38.10
C GLY A 570 -4.86 18.92 36.87
N VAL A 571 -4.40 19.22 35.65
CA VAL A 571 -4.98 18.66 34.42
C VAL A 571 -4.37 17.28 34.16
N SER A 572 -5.20 16.25 34.22
CA SER A 572 -4.77 14.88 33.95
C SER A 572 -4.37 14.69 32.48
N LEU A 573 -3.44 13.76 32.23
CA LEU A 573 -3.05 13.36 30.87
C LEU A 573 -4.27 12.93 30.03
N TYR A 574 -5.18 12.18 30.66
CA TYR A 574 -6.39 11.68 30.03
C TYR A 574 -7.24 12.82 29.49
N ARG A 575 -7.39 13.91 30.25
CA ARG A 575 -8.15 15.09 29.82
C ARG A 575 -7.51 15.77 28.60
N THR A 576 -6.17 15.88 28.57
CA THR A 576 -5.45 16.42 27.40
C THR A 576 -5.58 15.53 26.16
N ALA A 577 -5.81 14.22 26.33
CA ALA A 577 -6.03 13.28 25.23
C ALA A 577 -7.47 13.26 24.69
N VAL A 578 -8.46 13.71 25.46
CA VAL A 578 -9.89 13.70 25.06
C VAL A 578 -10.12 14.40 23.71
N PRO A 579 -9.61 15.62 23.44
CA PRO A 579 -9.81 16.27 22.15
C PRO A 579 -9.26 15.45 20.97
N LEU A 580 -8.13 14.77 21.18
CA LEU A 580 -7.49 13.92 20.16
C LEU A 580 -8.37 12.70 19.85
N LEU A 581 -8.90 12.05 20.90
CA LEU A 581 -9.81 10.91 20.76
C LEU A 581 -11.16 11.30 20.13
N LEU A 582 -11.68 12.49 20.45
CA LEU A 582 -12.89 13.02 19.82
C LEU A 582 -12.68 13.23 18.33
N PHE A 583 -11.57 13.83 17.92
CA PHE A 583 -11.24 13.92 16.49
C PHE A 583 -11.05 12.53 15.86
N ALA A 584 -10.43 11.58 16.55
CA ALA A 584 -10.28 10.22 16.04
C ALA A 584 -11.63 9.53 15.83
N ALA A 585 -12.61 9.75 16.71
CA ALA A 585 -13.98 9.28 16.53
C ALA A 585 -14.68 9.98 15.36
N VAL A 586 -14.49 11.30 15.18
CA VAL A 586 -14.98 12.03 14.00
C VAL A 586 -14.37 11.47 12.72
N TRP A 587 -13.06 11.24 12.68
CA TRP A 587 -12.38 10.66 11.53
C TRP A 587 -12.81 9.22 11.26
N SER A 588 -13.06 8.42 12.30
CA SER A 588 -13.67 7.08 12.15
C SER A 588 -15.06 7.17 11.53
N ALA A 589 -15.89 8.15 11.95
CA ALA A 589 -17.21 8.34 11.34
C ALA A 589 -17.09 8.79 9.87
N VAL A 590 -16.15 9.68 9.57
CA VAL A 590 -15.83 10.10 8.18
C VAL A 590 -15.38 8.91 7.34
N LEU A 591 -14.49 8.06 7.85
CA LEU A 591 -14.04 6.85 7.14
C LEU A 591 -15.19 5.88 6.86
N PHE A 592 -16.06 5.67 7.85
CA PHE A 592 -17.25 4.84 7.68
C PHE A 592 -18.18 5.44 6.60
N GLY A 593 -18.44 6.75 6.65
CA GLY A 593 -19.25 7.46 5.65
C GLY A 593 -18.67 7.39 4.24
N LEU A 594 -17.36 7.66 4.09
CA LEU A 594 -16.64 7.51 2.82
C LEU A 594 -16.81 6.10 2.26
N GLN A 595 -16.68 5.08 3.10
CA GLN A 595 -16.77 3.69 2.67
C GLN A 595 -18.20 3.24 2.34
N GLN A 596 -19.24 3.81 2.95
CA GLN A 596 -20.62 3.46 2.64
C GLN A 596 -21.15 4.15 1.39
N GLU A 597 -20.82 5.42 1.18
CA GLU A 597 -21.47 6.22 0.14
C GLU A 597 -20.54 6.60 -1.01
N VAL A 598 -19.28 6.94 -0.71
CA VAL A 598 -18.37 7.54 -1.70
C VAL A 598 -17.54 6.49 -2.43
N LEU A 599 -16.79 5.66 -1.68
CA LEU A 599 -15.85 4.67 -2.23
C LEU A 599 -16.49 3.70 -3.24
N PRO A 600 -17.69 3.14 -3.01
CA PRO A 600 -18.31 2.22 -3.96
C PRO A 600 -18.47 2.83 -5.36
N HIS A 601 -18.91 4.09 -5.43
CA HIS A 601 -19.07 4.80 -6.70
C HIS A 601 -17.71 5.21 -7.28
N THR A 602 -16.85 5.82 -6.46
CA THR A 602 -15.61 6.42 -6.97
C THR A 602 -14.61 5.37 -7.42
N ASN A 603 -14.53 4.23 -6.72
CA ASN A 603 -13.64 3.13 -7.09
C ASN A 603 -14.10 2.45 -8.39
N ARG A 604 -15.42 2.33 -8.62
CA ARG A 604 -15.95 1.79 -9.88
C ARG A 604 -15.59 2.67 -11.07
N GLU A 605 -15.76 3.98 -10.95
CA GLU A 605 -15.38 4.93 -12.00
C GLU A 605 -13.86 5.04 -12.18
N ALA A 606 -13.09 5.09 -11.08
CA ALA A 606 -11.63 5.08 -11.13
C ALA A 606 -11.12 3.86 -11.89
N ARG A 607 -11.67 2.67 -11.61
CA ARG A 607 -11.23 1.49 -12.32
C ARG A 607 -11.68 1.46 -13.77
N ARG A 608 -12.90 1.90 -14.09
CA ARG A 608 -13.34 2.06 -15.48
C ARG A 608 -12.35 2.92 -16.28
N LEU A 609 -11.93 4.05 -15.71
CA LEU A 609 -10.93 4.92 -16.31
C LEU A 609 -9.56 4.23 -16.40
N GLU A 610 -9.17 3.47 -15.39
CA GLU A 610 -7.95 2.68 -15.41
C GLU A 610 -7.92 1.67 -16.57
N TYR A 611 -9.01 0.93 -16.84
CA TYR A 611 -9.04 0.00 -17.97
C TYR A 611 -8.91 0.72 -19.32
N ILE A 612 -9.59 1.87 -19.47
CA ILE A 612 -9.49 2.70 -20.67
C ILE A 612 -8.04 3.18 -20.84
N ILE A 613 -7.44 3.72 -19.79
CA ILE A 613 -6.02 4.15 -19.77
C ILE A 613 -5.12 2.96 -20.10
N ARG A 614 -5.44 1.77 -19.57
CA ARG A 614 -4.60 0.59 -19.74
C ARG A 614 -4.72 -0.04 -21.14
N GLY A 615 -5.73 0.31 -21.93
CA GLY A 615 -5.98 -0.23 -23.26
C GLY A 615 -6.48 -1.69 -23.24
N PHE A 616 -7.01 -2.13 -22.10
CA PHE A 616 -7.70 -3.42 -22.05
C PHE A 616 -9.00 -3.29 -22.87
N PRO A 617 -9.41 -4.34 -23.63
CA PRO A 617 -10.73 -4.33 -24.24
C PRO A 617 -11.73 -4.02 -23.13
N THR A 618 -12.68 -3.11 -23.38
CA THR A 618 -13.73 -2.77 -22.41
C THR A 618 -14.55 -4.03 -22.16
N GLN A 619 -14.06 -4.90 -21.29
CA GLN A 619 -14.84 -5.91 -20.63
C GLN A 619 -15.93 -5.11 -19.94
N SER A 620 -17.13 -5.15 -20.50
CA SER A 620 -18.32 -4.63 -19.88
C SER A 620 -18.33 -5.18 -18.46
N PHE A 621 -18.11 -4.30 -17.48
CA PHE A 621 -18.17 -4.60 -16.05
C PHE A 621 -19.59 -5.02 -15.69
N GLY A 622 -19.93 -6.25 -16.01
CA GLY A 622 -21.26 -6.78 -15.81
C GLY A 622 -21.30 -8.23 -16.21
N VAL A 623 -21.53 -9.12 -15.24
CA VAL A 623 -22.25 -10.41 -15.36
C VAL A 623 -21.69 -11.47 -16.34
N LEU A 624 -20.72 -11.12 -17.20
CA LEU A 624 -20.37 -11.79 -18.45
C LEU A 624 -19.28 -12.88 -18.34
N ASN A 625 -18.80 -13.19 -17.14
CA ASN A 625 -17.71 -14.17 -16.99
C ASN A 625 -18.10 -15.44 -16.21
N ARG A 626 -19.36 -15.60 -15.81
CA ARG A 626 -19.87 -16.89 -15.31
C ARG A 626 -20.58 -17.59 -16.45
N HIS A 627 -19.89 -18.51 -17.12
CA HIS A 627 -20.52 -19.40 -18.08
C HIS A 627 -21.27 -20.53 -17.38
N TRP A 628 -20.88 -20.93 -16.15
CA TRP A 628 -21.45 -22.04 -15.40
C TRP A 628 -22.02 -21.62 -14.04
N ILE A 629 -23.23 -22.08 -13.70
CA ILE A 629 -23.92 -21.82 -12.43
C ILE A 629 -24.65 -23.09 -11.96
N VAL A 630 -24.68 -23.36 -10.65
CA VAL A 630 -25.46 -24.45 -10.06
C VAL A 630 -26.86 -23.94 -9.73
N ALA A 631 -27.91 -24.68 -10.04
CA ALA A 631 -29.30 -24.38 -9.70
C ALA A 631 -29.62 -24.78 -8.25
N THR A 632 -30.71 -24.27 -7.67
CA THR A 632 -31.08 -24.61 -6.28
C THR A 632 -31.47 -26.08 -6.13
N ASP A 633 -31.96 -26.70 -7.21
CA ASP A 633 -32.29 -28.13 -7.29
C ASP A 633 -31.07 -29.03 -7.53
N GLY A 634 -29.87 -28.46 -7.64
CA GLY A 634 -28.63 -29.19 -7.94
C GLY A 634 -28.36 -29.41 -9.43
N GLY A 635 -29.22 -28.90 -10.33
CA GLY A 635 -28.93 -28.82 -11.76
C GLY A 635 -27.74 -27.91 -12.06
N LEU A 636 -27.15 -28.05 -13.25
CA LEU A 636 -26.05 -27.21 -13.71
C LEU A 636 -26.55 -26.42 -14.93
N TYR A 637 -26.29 -25.11 -14.96
CA TYR A 637 -26.63 -24.24 -16.07
C TYR A 637 -25.35 -23.73 -16.71
N HIS A 638 -25.30 -23.80 -18.04
CA HIS A 638 -24.30 -23.14 -18.85
C HIS A 638 -24.97 -22.13 -19.77
N TYR A 639 -24.45 -20.92 -19.93
CA TYR A 639 -24.98 -19.97 -20.92
C TYR A 639 -23.87 -19.19 -21.61
N GLY A 640 -24.05 -18.91 -22.91
CA GLY A 640 -23.10 -18.13 -23.70
C GLY A 640 -23.12 -16.64 -23.35
N SER A 641 -24.30 -16.05 -23.19
CA SER A 641 -24.43 -14.71 -22.63
C SER A 641 -25.75 -14.51 -21.89
N PHE A 642 -25.75 -13.60 -20.93
CA PHE A 642 -26.94 -13.16 -20.22
C PHE A 642 -26.99 -11.64 -20.19
N ASP A 643 -28.01 -11.04 -20.78
CA ASP A 643 -28.29 -9.61 -20.70
C ASP A 643 -29.16 -9.32 -19.46
N PRO A 644 -28.59 -8.68 -18.42
CA PRO A 644 -29.31 -8.41 -17.18
C PRO A 644 -30.35 -7.28 -17.30
N GLN A 645 -30.28 -6.42 -18.33
CA GLN A 645 -31.28 -5.37 -18.54
C GLN A 645 -32.54 -5.94 -19.16
N THR A 646 -32.38 -6.80 -20.17
CA THR A 646 -33.50 -7.39 -20.92
C THR A 646 -33.94 -8.76 -20.40
N ASN A 647 -33.23 -9.35 -19.44
CA ASN A 647 -33.44 -10.74 -18.97
C ASN A 647 -33.43 -11.74 -20.13
N ARG A 648 -32.38 -11.68 -20.95
CA ARG A 648 -32.25 -12.54 -22.12
C ARG A 648 -31.01 -13.40 -22.02
N PHE A 649 -31.17 -14.72 -22.13
CA PHE A 649 -30.05 -15.64 -22.33
C PHE A 649 -29.84 -15.90 -23.81
N THR A 650 -28.57 -16.09 -24.18
CA THR A 650 -28.20 -16.74 -25.44
C THR A 650 -27.43 -18.03 -25.14
N GLN A 651 -27.74 -19.08 -25.90
CA GLN A 651 -27.10 -20.40 -25.82
C GLN A 651 -27.11 -20.99 -24.39
N LEU A 652 -28.30 -21.12 -23.80
CA LEU A 652 -28.48 -21.74 -22.49
C LEU A 652 -28.52 -23.27 -22.62
N SER A 653 -27.65 -23.97 -21.90
CA SER A 653 -27.71 -25.41 -21.65
C SER A 653 -28.04 -25.67 -20.18
N ALA A 654 -29.12 -26.41 -19.93
CA ALA A 654 -29.52 -26.85 -18.59
C ALA A 654 -29.33 -28.37 -18.45
N TYR A 655 -28.44 -28.75 -17.54
CA TYR A 655 -28.10 -30.12 -17.18
C TYR A 655 -28.83 -30.48 -15.88
N ARG A 656 -29.83 -31.35 -15.96
CA ARG A 656 -30.49 -31.89 -14.76
C ARG A 656 -29.79 -33.19 -14.36
N VAL A 657 -29.31 -33.23 -13.12
CA VAL A 657 -28.43 -34.30 -12.62
C VAL A 657 -29.13 -35.00 -11.46
N ASP A 658 -29.16 -36.33 -11.47
CA ASP A 658 -29.61 -37.12 -10.33
C ASP A 658 -28.59 -36.97 -9.19
N PRO A 659 -28.95 -36.39 -8.04
CA PRO A 659 -27.99 -36.15 -6.99
C PRO A 659 -27.52 -37.42 -6.29
N SER A 660 -28.28 -38.53 -6.33
CA SER A 660 -27.89 -39.79 -5.69
C SER A 660 -26.93 -40.60 -6.57
N ALA A 661 -27.26 -40.69 -7.86
CA ALA A 661 -26.48 -41.46 -8.83
C ALA A 661 -25.36 -40.65 -9.49
N TRP A 662 -25.36 -39.32 -9.36
CA TRP A 662 -24.43 -38.39 -10.05
C TRP A 662 -24.32 -38.68 -11.54
N ARG A 663 -25.48 -38.72 -12.19
CA ARG A 663 -25.64 -38.98 -13.62
C ARG A 663 -26.54 -37.90 -14.23
N LEU A 664 -26.43 -37.71 -15.53
CA LEU A 664 -27.27 -36.78 -16.28
C LEU A 664 -28.64 -37.41 -16.56
N ASP A 665 -29.73 -36.80 -16.08
CA ASP A 665 -31.11 -37.26 -16.32
C ASP A 665 -31.72 -36.59 -17.54
N SER A 666 -31.44 -35.30 -17.74
CA SER A 666 -31.87 -34.58 -18.94
C SER A 666 -30.93 -33.43 -19.28
N LEU A 667 -30.79 -33.15 -20.57
CA LEU A 667 -30.06 -31.99 -21.10
C LEU A 667 -31.00 -31.18 -21.98
N THR A 668 -31.22 -29.91 -21.63
CA THR A 668 -32.00 -28.98 -22.45
C THR A 668 -31.10 -27.88 -22.96
N TYR A 669 -31.01 -27.72 -24.28
CA TYR A 669 -30.31 -26.60 -24.91
C TYR A 669 -31.32 -25.65 -25.55
N VAL A 670 -31.08 -24.35 -25.41
CA VAL A 670 -31.94 -23.30 -25.94
C VAL A 670 -31.11 -22.16 -26.49
N LYS A 671 -31.33 -21.81 -27.75
CA LYS A 671 -30.58 -20.73 -28.40
C LYS A 671 -30.87 -19.37 -27.79
N GLU A 672 -32.12 -19.10 -27.44
CA GLU A 672 -32.53 -17.84 -26.84
C GLU A 672 -33.58 -18.07 -25.75
N VAL A 673 -33.40 -17.46 -24.58
CA VAL A 673 -34.40 -17.49 -23.51
C VAL A 673 -34.75 -16.08 -23.11
N THR A 674 -36.04 -15.77 -23.06
CA THR A 674 -36.54 -14.45 -22.65
C THR A 674 -37.53 -14.59 -21.51
N LEU A 675 -37.56 -13.59 -20.63
CA LEU A 675 -38.55 -13.53 -19.58
C LEU A 675 -39.87 -12.98 -20.16
N SER A 676 -40.95 -13.75 -20.05
CA SER A 676 -42.29 -13.35 -20.51
C SER A 676 -43.32 -13.52 -19.40
N ARG A 677 -44.46 -12.84 -19.50
CA ARG A 677 -45.59 -13.10 -18.60
C ARG A 677 -46.35 -14.33 -19.10
N GLY A 678 -46.49 -15.32 -18.23
CA GLY A 678 -47.31 -16.51 -18.46
C GLY A 678 -48.80 -16.20 -18.44
N GLN A 679 -49.63 -17.20 -18.77
CA GLN A 679 -51.09 -17.08 -18.84
C GLN A 679 -51.75 -16.71 -17.49
N GLN A 680 -51.08 -16.98 -16.36
CA GLN A 680 -51.52 -16.63 -15.00
C GLN A 680 -50.83 -15.39 -14.41
N ALA A 681 -50.26 -14.52 -15.25
CA ALA A 681 -49.49 -13.33 -14.85
C ALA A 681 -48.16 -13.59 -14.10
N ASP A 682 -47.79 -14.85 -13.86
CA ASP A 682 -46.47 -15.23 -13.35
C ASP A 682 -45.37 -15.00 -14.39
N LEU A 683 -44.16 -14.63 -13.92
CA LEU A 683 -42.99 -14.48 -14.78
C LEU A 683 -42.42 -15.86 -15.11
N VAL A 684 -42.45 -16.22 -16.39
CA VAL A 684 -41.98 -17.53 -16.88
C VAL A 684 -40.88 -17.32 -17.92
N TRP A 685 -39.83 -18.13 -17.84
CA TRP A 685 -38.77 -18.14 -18.83
C TRP A 685 -39.23 -18.90 -20.07
N ARG A 686 -39.33 -18.19 -21.20
CA ARG A 686 -39.70 -18.78 -22.48
C ARG A 686 -38.45 -18.97 -23.33
N GLY A 687 -38.12 -20.23 -23.54
CA GLY A 687 -37.06 -20.66 -24.45
C GLY A 687 -37.55 -20.71 -25.89
N ARG A 688 -36.73 -20.24 -26.82
CA ARG A 688 -36.94 -20.25 -28.27
C ARG A 688 -35.82 -21.02 -28.96
N GLN A 689 -36.21 -21.85 -29.94
CA GLN A 689 -35.30 -22.65 -30.76
C GLN A 689 -34.36 -23.51 -29.89
N GLY A 690 -34.91 -24.60 -29.36
CA GLY A 690 -34.18 -25.49 -28.46
C GLY A 690 -34.50 -26.96 -28.67
N TRP A 691 -33.83 -27.79 -27.88
CA TRP A 691 -34.06 -29.23 -27.84
C TRP A 691 -33.85 -29.75 -26.42
N THR A 692 -34.55 -30.82 -26.08
CA THR A 692 -34.36 -31.55 -24.82
C THR A 692 -33.97 -32.98 -25.15
N ARG A 693 -33.00 -33.51 -24.40
CA ARG A 693 -32.62 -34.91 -24.37
C ARG A 693 -32.94 -35.49 -23.00
N ASP A 694 -33.81 -36.49 -22.97
CA ASP A 694 -34.11 -37.25 -21.75
C ASP A 694 -33.35 -38.58 -21.80
N PHE A 695 -32.66 -38.90 -20.70
CA PHE A 695 -31.85 -40.12 -20.56
C PHE A 695 -32.63 -41.13 -19.73
N VAL A 696 -33.25 -42.10 -20.40
CA VAL A 696 -34.03 -43.15 -19.71
C VAL A 696 -33.21 -44.43 -19.68
N LEU A 697 -32.84 -44.83 -18.48
CA LEU A 697 -32.15 -46.09 -18.22
C LEU A 697 -33.13 -47.25 -18.32
N THR A 698 -32.85 -48.15 -19.26
CA THR A 698 -33.54 -49.43 -19.39
C THR A 698 -32.58 -50.53 -18.97
N ARG A 699 -32.80 -51.13 -17.79
CA ARG A 699 -32.02 -52.28 -17.34
C ARG A 699 -32.55 -53.55 -18.00
N ARG A 700 -31.75 -54.19 -18.86
CA ARG A 700 -32.02 -55.53 -19.41
C ARG A 700 -30.98 -56.49 -18.86
N GLY A 701 -31.31 -57.21 -17.78
CA GLY A 701 -30.39 -58.15 -17.14
C GLY A 701 -29.22 -57.44 -16.46
N ALA A 702 -27.98 -57.84 -16.76
CA ALA A 702 -26.75 -57.23 -16.23
C ALA A 702 -26.28 -55.99 -17.01
N THR A 703 -26.90 -55.68 -18.16
CA THR A 703 -26.55 -54.55 -19.02
C THR A 703 -27.51 -53.38 -18.79
N GLU A 704 -26.95 -52.20 -18.50
CA GLU A 704 -27.68 -50.94 -18.41
C GLU A 704 -27.58 -50.23 -19.76
N ASP A 705 -28.71 -50.11 -20.46
CA ASP A 705 -28.78 -49.39 -21.74
C ASP A 705 -29.45 -48.03 -21.53
N ILE A 706 -28.86 -46.97 -22.10
CA ILE A 706 -29.39 -45.61 -21.98
C ILE A 706 -30.09 -45.28 -23.29
N SER A 707 -31.42 -45.27 -23.25
CA SER A 707 -32.20 -44.73 -24.36
C SER A 707 -32.20 -43.20 -24.28
N VAL A 708 -31.80 -42.54 -25.38
CA VAL A 708 -31.74 -41.08 -25.50
C VAL A 708 -32.93 -40.62 -26.32
N LYS A 709 -33.86 -39.89 -25.70
CA LYS A 709 -35.00 -39.32 -26.41
C LYS A 709 -34.72 -37.86 -26.75
N TYR A 710 -34.49 -37.57 -28.03
CA TYR A 710 -34.32 -36.21 -28.54
C TYR A 710 -35.67 -35.58 -28.90
N VAL A 711 -35.97 -34.42 -28.33
CA VAL A 711 -37.21 -33.68 -28.53
C VAL A 711 -36.91 -32.23 -28.88
N PRO A 712 -36.97 -31.83 -30.17
CA PRO A 712 -36.83 -30.44 -30.57
C PRO A 712 -38.10 -29.64 -30.25
N PHE A 713 -37.95 -28.34 -29.98
CA PHE A 713 -39.06 -27.43 -29.74
C PHE A 713 -38.79 -26.03 -30.30
N ALA A 714 -39.85 -25.41 -30.85
CA ALA A 714 -39.81 -24.03 -31.32
C ALA A 714 -39.88 -23.04 -30.14
N GLU A 715 -40.82 -23.26 -29.22
CA GLU A 715 -40.94 -22.54 -27.95
C GLU A 715 -41.26 -23.51 -26.81
N ARG A 716 -40.68 -23.28 -25.63
CA ARG A 716 -40.96 -24.05 -24.41
C ARG A 716 -40.72 -23.20 -23.16
N ASP A 717 -41.61 -23.33 -22.19
CA ASP A 717 -41.43 -22.72 -20.89
C ASP A 717 -40.40 -23.54 -20.08
N LEU A 718 -39.40 -22.87 -19.50
CA LEU A 718 -38.28 -23.48 -18.79
C LEU A 718 -38.41 -23.21 -17.28
N PRO A 719 -38.27 -24.25 -16.44
CA PRO A 719 -38.25 -24.10 -14.98
C PRO A 719 -36.87 -23.62 -14.53
N LEU A 720 -36.54 -22.36 -14.81
CA LEU A 720 -35.31 -21.71 -14.34
C LEU A 720 -35.57 -20.86 -13.11
N GLU A 721 -34.51 -20.60 -12.37
CA GLU A 721 -34.49 -19.71 -11.22
C GLU A 721 -34.99 -18.28 -11.56
N PRO A 722 -35.46 -17.50 -10.58
CA PRO A 722 -35.90 -16.12 -10.84
C PRO A 722 -34.75 -15.26 -11.41
N PRO A 723 -35.04 -14.22 -12.22
CA PRO A 723 -34.02 -13.36 -12.82
C PRO A 723 -33.02 -12.75 -11.83
N SER A 724 -33.42 -12.56 -10.57
CA SER A 724 -32.53 -12.10 -9.50
C SER A 724 -31.36 -13.05 -9.23
N TYR A 725 -31.54 -14.35 -9.47
CA TYR A 725 -30.50 -15.38 -9.30
C TYR A 725 -29.31 -15.15 -10.24
N PHE A 726 -29.61 -14.90 -11.52
CA PHE A 726 -28.62 -14.77 -12.60
C PHE A 726 -27.97 -13.40 -12.71
N LYS A 727 -28.54 -12.36 -12.08
CA LYS A 727 -28.00 -10.99 -12.09
C LYS A 727 -26.89 -10.74 -11.07
N THR A 728 -26.39 -11.79 -10.42
CA THR A 728 -25.37 -11.68 -9.36
C THR A 728 -24.00 -11.36 -9.96
N GLU A 729 -23.74 -10.07 -10.15
CA GLU A 729 -22.48 -9.52 -10.70
C GLU A 729 -21.30 -9.82 -9.75
N ASN A 730 -20.17 -10.32 -10.29
CA ASN A 730 -18.94 -10.48 -9.50
C ASN A 730 -18.28 -9.10 -9.31
N LEU A 731 -18.87 -8.30 -8.43
CA LEU A 731 -18.34 -7.03 -8.00
C LEU A 731 -17.30 -7.28 -6.91
N GLU A 732 -16.21 -6.55 -6.92
CA GLU A 732 -15.26 -6.62 -5.81
C GLU A 732 -15.87 -5.99 -4.56
N PRO A 733 -15.51 -6.48 -3.35
CA PRO A 733 -16.04 -5.95 -2.09
C PRO A 733 -15.86 -4.44 -1.94
N GLU A 734 -14.84 -3.86 -2.56
CA GLU A 734 -14.54 -2.43 -2.54
C GLU A 734 -15.59 -1.58 -3.30
N TRP A 735 -16.35 -2.17 -4.22
CA TRP A 735 -17.35 -1.49 -5.06
C TRP A 735 -18.77 -1.58 -4.51
N MET A 736 -18.95 -2.28 -3.39
CA MET A 736 -20.26 -2.49 -2.80
C MET A 736 -20.39 -1.73 -1.48
N THR A 737 -21.58 -1.19 -1.23
CA THR A 737 -21.94 -0.74 0.13
C THR A 737 -22.01 -1.95 1.07
N TYR A 738 -22.00 -1.73 2.38
CA TYR A 738 -22.13 -2.84 3.34
C TYR A 738 -23.42 -3.66 3.12
N GLY A 739 -24.54 -2.98 2.86
CA GLY A 739 -25.82 -3.63 2.62
C GLY A 739 -25.88 -4.41 1.29
N GLN A 740 -25.15 -3.95 0.27
CA GLN A 740 -24.99 -4.68 -1.00
C GLN A 740 -24.09 -5.91 -0.81
N LEU A 741 -22.92 -5.73 -0.18
CA LEU A 741 -21.98 -6.82 0.07
C LEU A 741 -22.59 -7.91 0.96
N LYS A 742 -23.38 -7.55 1.97
CA LYS A 742 -24.08 -8.54 2.82
C LYS A 742 -25.06 -9.39 2.01
N ARG A 743 -25.83 -8.76 1.10
CA ARG A 743 -26.75 -9.47 0.20
C ARG A 743 -25.98 -10.36 -0.77
N TYR A 744 -24.90 -9.84 -1.34
CA TYR A 744 -24.02 -10.56 -2.26
C TYR A 744 -23.39 -11.80 -1.61
N VAL A 745 -22.84 -11.67 -0.40
CA VAL A 745 -22.30 -12.79 0.39
C VAL A 745 -23.38 -13.84 0.68
N THR A 746 -24.60 -13.40 0.98
CA THR A 746 -25.72 -14.31 1.25
C THR A 746 -26.10 -15.09 -0.03
N GLN A 747 -26.13 -14.42 -1.18
CA GLN A 747 -26.37 -15.03 -2.49
C GLN A 747 -25.26 -16.01 -2.88
N LEU A 748 -23.99 -15.60 -2.77
CA LEU A 748 -22.82 -16.48 -3.01
C LEU A 748 -22.90 -17.77 -2.20
N ARG A 749 -23.23 -17.65 -0.91
CA ARG A 749 -23.36 -18.80 -0.01
C ARG A 749 -24.54 -19.70 -0.40
N ALA A 750 -25.67 -19.12 -0.81
CA ALA A 750 -26.82 -19.87 -1.29
C ALA A 750 -26.51 -20.63 -2.59
N SER A 751 -25.72 -20.02 -3.49
CA SER A 751 -25.26 -20.61 -4.76
C SER A 751 -24.06 -21.56 -4.61
N GLY A 752 -23.63 -21.91 -3.39
CA GLY A 752 -22.55 -22.86 -3.15
C GLY A 752 -21.12 -22.33 -3.39
N PHE A 753 -20.94 -21.04 -3.70
CA PHE A 753 -19.63 -20.44 -3.90
C PHE A 753 -18.91 -20.17 -2.57
N ASN A 754 -17.57 -20.20 -2.60
CA ASN A 754 -16.75 -19.82 -1.45
C ASN A 754 -16.87 -18.31 -1.14
N ALA A 755 -17.76 -17.96 -0.22
CA ALA A 755 -17.97 -16.59 0.23
C ALA A 755 -17.01 -16.15 1.36
N VAL A 756 -16.08 -16.99 1.82
CA VAL A 756 -15.23 -16.71 2.99
C VAL A 756 -14.41 -15.42 2.83
N PRO A 757 -13.71 -15.16 1.71
CA PRO A 757 -12.98 -13.91 1.51
C PRO A 757 -13.90 -12.68 1.58
N ASP A 758 -15.08 -12.77 0.96
CA ASP A 758 -16.06 -11.68 0.96
C ASP A 758 -16.70 -11.47 2.34
N MET A 759 -16.84 -12.52 3.14
CA MET A 759 -17.25 -12.43 4.54
C MET A 759 -16.22 -11.69 5.39
N VAL A 760 -14.93 -11.92 5.17
CA VAL A 760 -13.85 -11.18 5.84
C VAL A 760 -13.90 -9.71 5.43
N ALA A 761 -14.04 -9.45 4.12
CA ALA A 761 -14.16 -8.08 3.60
C ALA A 761 -15.39 -7.35 4.17
N LEU A 762 -16.52 -8.05 4.33
CA LEU A 762 -17.74 -7.51 4.95
C LEU A 762 -17.49 -7.07 6.40
N GLN A 763 -16.76 -7.87 7.18
CA GLN A 763 -16.41 -7.50 8.55
C GLN A 763 -15.38 -6.37 8.60
N ARG A 764 -14.41 -6.34 7.67
CA ARG A 764 -13.43 -5.26 7.54
C ARG A 764 -14.08 -3.91 7.22
N LYS A 765 -15.19 -3.89 6.49
CA LYS A 765 -15.97 -2.67 6.26
C LYS A 765 -16.44 -1.99 7.55
N VAL A 766 -16.57 -2.73 8.65
CA VAL A 766 -16.98 -2.17 9.95
C VAL A 766 -15.77 -1.98 10.87
N SER A 767 -14.80 -2.89 10.83
CA SER A 767 -13.65 -2.83 11.71
C SER A 767 -12.62 -1.77 11.28
N PHE A 768 -12.47 -1.50 9.98
CA PHE A 768 -11.44 -0.60 9.48
C PHE A 768 -11.61 0.87 9.93
N PRO A 769 -12.81 1.48 9.92
CA PRO A 769 -12.95 2.86 10.40
C PRO A 769 -12.46 3.06 11.85
N LEU A 770 -12.58 2.04 12.70
CA LEU A 770 -12.11 2.07 14.09
C LEU A 770 -10.58 2.11 14.20
N VAL A 771 -9.82 1.75 13.15
CA VAL A 771 -8.34 1.82 13.13
C VAL A 771 -7.88 3.19 13.61
N THR A 772 -8.51 4.28 13.16
CA THR A 772 -8.11 5.64 13.52
C THR A 772 -8.19 5.87 15.03
N LEU A 773 -9.25 5.39 15.68
CA LEU A 773 -9.42 5.49 17.12
C LEU A 773 -8.36 4.68 17.87
N VAL A 774 -8.13 3.43 17.43
CA VAL A 774 -7.12 2.54 18.02
C VAL A 774 -5.72 3.13 17.90
N MET A 775 -5.36 3.64 16.72
CA MET A 775 -4.08 4.30 16.45
C MET A 775 -3.89 5.54 17.32
N THR A 776 -4.88 6.41 17.43
CA THR A 776 -4.80 7.59 18.30
C THR A 776 -4.64 7.19 19.76
N LEU A 777 -5.39 6.20 20.24
CA LEU A 777 -5.28 5.71 21.62
C LEU A 777 -3.88 5.14 21.90
N LEU A 778 -3.32 4.38 20.96
CA LEU A 778 -1.97 3.83 21.03
C LEU A 778 -0.91 4.93 21.00
N ALA A 779 -1.11 5.98 20.20
CA ALA A 779 -0.16 7.10 20.08
C ALA A 779 0.02 7.89 21.39
N VAL A 780 -1.04 8.09 22.17
CA VAL A 780 -0.99 8.90 23.41
C VAL A 780 0.13 8.46 24.37
N PRO A 781 0.18 7.20 24.87
CA PRO A 781 1.20 6.78 25.83
C PRO A 781 2.62 6.80 25.23
N PHE A 782 2.77 6.46 23.95
CA PHE A 782 4.06 6.54 23.27
C PHE A 782 4.53 7.99 23.08
N ALA A 783 3.62 8.92 22.80
CA ALA A 783 3.97 10.32 22.62
C ALA A 783 4.50 10.95 23.92
N VAL A 784 3.92 10.57 25.05
CA VAL A 784 4.33 11.07 26.38
C VAL A 784 5.70 10.53 26.77
N THR A 785 5.90 9.22 26.61
CA THR A 785 7.16 8.55 26.98
C THR A 785 8.31 8.99 26.07
N THR A 786 8.06 9.08 24.76
CA THR A 786 9.09 9.37 23.76
C THR A 786 9.26 10.88 23.52
N GLY A 787 8.28 11.71 23.90
CA GLY A 787 8.26 13.16 23.66
C GLY A 787 9.45 13.91 24.26
N ARG A 788 10.04 13.41 25.35
CA ARG A 788 11.27 13.98 25.95
C ARG A 788 12.48 13.94 25.02
N ARG A 789 12.53 12.97 24.09
CA ARG A 789 13.59 12.85 23.08
C ARG A 789 13.31 13.69 21.82
N GLY A 790 12.19 14.40 21.79
CA GLY A 790 11.79 15.31 20.71
C GLY A 790 10.80 14.71 19.71
N ALA A 791 10.12 15.58 18.96
CA ALA A 791 9.03 15.19 18.04
C ALA A 791 9.45 14.18 16.96
N LEU A 792 10.70 14.22 16.48
CA LEU A 792 11.21 13.29 15.46
C LEU A 792 11.24 11.83 15.95
N TYR A 793 11.59 11.59 17.21
CA TYR A 793 11.50 10.25 17.79
C TYR A 793 10.05 9.78 17.88
N GLY A 794 9.11 10.68 18.23
CA GLY A 794 7.68 10.38 18.23
C GLY A 794 7.17 9.95 16.84
N ILE A 795 7.60 10.66 15.78
CA ILE A 795 7.29 10.27 14.40
C ILE A 795 7.84 8.86 14.11
N GLY A 796 9.11 8.58 14.44
CA GLY A 796 9.74 7.27 14.21
C GLY A 796 9.00 6.12 14.87
N VAL A 797 8.63 6.29 16.14
CA VAL A 797 7.81 5.32 16.88
C VAL A 797 6.44 5.15 16.21
N GLY A 798 5.79 6.24 15.80
CA GLY A 798 4.50 6.17 15.10
C GLY A 798 4.54 5.35 13.84
N ILE A 799 5.63 5.46 13.07
CA ILE A 799 5.80 4.71 11.83
C ILE A 799 5.93 3.23 12.11
N VAL A 800 6.76 2.86 13.09
CA VAL A 800 6.88 1.46 13.53
C VAL A 800 5.53 0.93 14.00
N LEU A 801 4.78 1.69 14.81
CA LEU A 801 3.45 1.29 15.28
C LEU A 801 2.46 1.12 14.12
N ALA A 802 2.48 2.03 13.14
CA ALA A 802 1.66 1.91 11.93
C ALA A 802 2.02 0.64 11.15
N ILE A 803 3.32 0.40 10.90
CA ILE A 803 3.81 -0.79 10.20
C ILE A 803 3.31 -2.05 10.89
N VAL A 804 3.58 -2.19 12.19
CA VAL A 804 3.23 -3.39 12.94
C VAL A 804 1.71 -3.60 12.96
N TYR A 805 0.93 -2.53 13.12
CA TYR A 805 -0.53 -2.62 13.09
C TYR A 805 -1.06 -3.08 11.73
N TRP A 806 -0.63 -2.45 10.64
CA TRP A 806 -1.07 -2.79 9.29
C TRP A 806 -0.63 -4.17 8.88
N THR A 807 0.61 -4.58 9.19
CA THR A 807 1.07 -5.95 8.96
C THR A 807 0.19 -6.94 9.70
N THR A 808 -0.16 -6.65 10.97
CA THR A 808 -1.09 -7.49 11.73
C THR A 808 -2.47 -7.55 11.05
N LEU A 809 -3.00 -6.41 10.61
CA LEU A 809 -4.27 -6.36 9.87
C LEU A 809 -4.23 -7.22 8.59
N SER A 810 -3.16 -7.12 7.80
CA SER A 810 -2.97 -7.91 6.58
C SER A 810 -2.88 -9.40 6.87
N VAL A 811 -2.11 -9.79 7.89
CA VAL A 811 -1.92 -11.19 8.28
C VAL A 811 -3.25 -11.82 8.69
N PHE A 812 -4.01 -11.17 9.58
CA PHE A 812 -5.29 -11.69 10.05
C PHE A 812 -6.34 -11.71 8.92
N ALA A 813 -6.39 -10.69 8.07
CA ALA A 813 -7.29 -10.66 6.92
C ALA A 813 -7.01 -11.83 5.96
N ALA A 814 -5.73 -12.07 5.67
CA ALA A 814 -5.35 -13.14 4.77
C ALA A 814 -5.57 -14.53 5.41
N MET A 815 -5.26 -14.73 6.70
CA MET A 815 -5.61 -15.95 7.44
C MET A 815 -7.13 -16.22 7.42
N GLY A 816 -7.94 -15.17 7.54
CA GLY A 816 -9.40 -15.26 7.40
C GLY A 816 -9.83 -15.68 6.01
N ALA A 817 -9.28 -15.05 4.96
CA ALA A 817 -9.60 -15.36 3.57
C ALA A 817 -9.20 -16.80 3.17
N GLY A 818 -8.11 -17.30 3.77
CA GLY A 818 -7.68 -18.71 3.65
C GLY A 818 -8.49 -19.71 4.48
N GLY A 819 -9.45 -19.25 5.29
CA GLY A 819 -10.29 -20.12 6.14
C GLY A 819 -9.61 -20.65 7.41
N LEU A 820 -8.42 -20.16 7.77
CA LEU A 820 -7.70 -20.56 8.99
C LEU A 820 -8.31 -19.96 10.26
N VAL A 821 -8.95 -18.80 10.13
CA VAL A 821 -9.54 -18.04 11.24
C VAL A 821 -10.95 -17.62 10.86
N ALA A 822 -11.87 -17.60 11.82
CA ALA A 822 -13.24 -17.14 11.59
C ALA A 822 -13.26 -15.71 11.00
N PRO A 823 -14.13 -15.39 10.01
CA PRO A 823 -14.13 -14.09 9.35
C PRO A 823 -14.29 -12.88 10.28
N THR A 824 -15.03 -13.05 11.38
CA THR A 824 -15.19 -12.03 12.42
C THR A 824 -13.88 -11.77 13.15
N LEU A 825 -13.20 -12.84 13.61
CA LEU A 825 -11.93 -12.73 14.32
C LEU A 825 -10.83 -12.18 13.39
N ALA A 826 -10.80 -12.60 12.12
CA ALA A 826 -9.87 -12.09 11.11
C ALA A 826 -9.96 -10.56 10.92
N ALA A 827 -11.16 -9.99 10.97
CA ALA A 827 -11.33 -8.55 10.81
C ALA A 827 -11.16 -7.74 12.10
N TRP A 828 -11.49 -8.32 13.27
CA TRP A 828 -11.55 -7.60 14.55
C TRP A 828 -10.36 -7.85 15.48
N ALA A 829 -9.66 -8.98 15.37
CA ALA A 829 -8.54 -9.32 16.25
C ALA A 829 -7.45 -8.23 16.29
N PRO A 830 -7.01 -7.62 15.17
CA PRO A 830 -6.04 -6.53 15.21
C PRO A 830 -6.54 -5.34 16.05
N ASN A 831 -7.79 -4.91 15.88
CA ASN A 831 -8.36 -3.82 16.66
C ASN A 831 -8.40 -4.16 18.16
N ILE A 832 -8.83 -5.37 18.50
CA ILE A 832 -8.96 -5.81 19.90
C ILE A 832 -7.58 -5.86 20.57
N LEU A 833 -6.61 -6.52 19.92
CA LEU A 833 -5.24 -6.67 20.44
C LEU A 833 -4.59 -5.30 20.69
N PHE A 834 -4.64 -4.40 19.72
CA PHE A 834 -4.02 -3.08 19.84
C PHE A 834 -4.79 -2.14 20.76
N SER A 835 -6.11 -2.25 20.84
CA SER A 835 -6.90 -1.48 21.82
C SER A 835 -6.59 -1.92 23.25
N ALA A 836 -6.47 -3.24 23.48
CA ALA A 836 -6.10 -3.78 24.78
C ALA A 836 -4.67 -3.35 25.17
N ALA A 837 -3.71 -3.44 24.24
CA ALA A 837 -2.36 -2.94 24.45
C ALA A 837 -2.33 -1.43 24.74
N ALA A 838 -3.07 -0.64 23.96
CA ALA A 838 -3.17 0.80 24.15
C ALA A 838 -3.79 1.16 25.51
N ALA A 839 -4.87 0.49 25.91
CA ALA A 839 -5.52 0.69 27.21
C ALA A 839 -4.57 0.35 28.36
N TYR A 840 -3.87 -0.80 28.29
CA TYR A 840 -2.87 -1.19 29.27
C TYR A 840 -1.74 -0.15 29.38
N MET A 841 -1.22 0.32 28.25
CA MET A 841 -0.17 1.35 28.24
C MET A 841 -0.67 2.68 28.81
N VAL A 842 -1.89 3.09 28.46
CA VAL A 842 -2.52 4.31 28.98
C VAL A 842 -2.68 4.26 30.49
N LEU A 843 -3.06 3.10 31.06
CA LEU A 843 -3.19 2.90 32.51
C LEU A 843 -1.86 2.81 33.26
N THR A 844 -0.79 2.37 32.60
CA THR A 844 0.55 2.20 33.21
C THR A 844 1.44 3.43 33.09
N VAL A 845 1.08 4.41 32.24
CA VAL A 845 1.80 5.69 32.16
C VAL A 845 1.67 6.42 33.49
N ARG A 846 2.79 6.56 34.21
CA ARG A 846 2.87 7.36 35.44
C ARG A 846 2.43 8.79 35.14
N THR A 847 1.26 9.16 35.65
CA THR A 847 0.68 10.50 35.56
C THR A 847 1.43 11.48 36.44
#